data_AF-V9KJK4-F1
#
_entry.id   AF-V9KJK4-F1
#
_cell.length_a   1.000
_cell.length_b   1.000
_cell.length_c   1.000
_cell.angle_alpha   90.00
_cell.angle_beta   90.00
_cell.angle_gamma   90.00
#
_symmetry.space_group_name_H-M   'P 1'
#
loop_
_entity.id
_entity.type
_entity.pdbx_description
1 polymer ?
#
loop_
_entity_poly.entity_id
_entity_poly.type
_entity_poly.pdbx_seq_one_letter_code
_entity_poly.pdbx_strand_id
1 'polypeptide(L)'
;MGVIHGSDANSYKLDTVWVESLPGTNSEKHQLKIIVPEEDFVLNAQDLKHKTLWLWKLNQAVLQHVQGQLNFPLWGGGEGQVSGTPQTSRFAVHTFVADSRFKGALYEGDWSWGKPHGRGTMKWPDGRNYTGQFKEGQENGFGVYVCPGPEETFDCYKCHWEEGVMHGYGICEYGNSTTYKGYFRDNRRHGFGILCSSTSEKPAFKYTGHWEDDKKAGYGVFDDLDRGERYIGTWTENYKHGPGIVITQSGLCYEGKFHYNKMVGSGKILSEDDHVYEGEFSEELVLTGKGKLSFPNGYVIEGLFSNKWGSGLRTNGVFSKLDEQTTPGVNSKLQLGSQIIAAEERWRGIYQQFEDFLKSGCVETSSESFLGFHSENSRDPRKNLKERESREEVGRDTESETAAYGDQGYLYCDRQKPTEGENKSPEGSSRREELSLREQVRLALESAHHPLGKLLHMVTLTFQASYSGIGTYKRLLSLARQEVVTHAQTLLILSRRFFSTSPQNDVTSQDSEEQTPFTVTLPLLLPHLYPDLFMMYMLYHEPGDALYWKGIVHLGLLPDLKLLEFLEVQKHLWPLQDLHLTKNQRKSIVKDVCFESAIECLQKISSTADAQEKMDTIMKTYGEIEHTVTRVLRREYNLPMDDLLPLLVYVVSRARIQRLGAELHLIRDMMDPTWEGGMNDFLLTALESCYQHIQKEEIRLGACLNSVS
;
A
#
# COMPACT_ATOMS: atom_id res chain seq x y z
N MET A 1 -53.60 -32.16 40.03
CA MET A 1 -54.23 -31.46 38.89
C MET A 1 -54.41 -30.01 39.28
N GLY A 2 -53.66 -29.09 38.69
CA GLY A 2 -53.87 -27.65 38.82
C GLY A 2 -53.87 -27.08 37.41
N VAL A 3 -55.01 -26.54 36.98
CA VAL A 3 -55.19 -25.94 35.66
C VAL A 3 -54.54 -24.57 35.69
N ILE A 4 -53.48 -24.37 34.91
CA ILE A 4 -52.96 -23.03 34.64
C ILE A 4 -53.86 -22.42 33.57
N HIS A 5 -54.78 -21.55 34.00
CA HIS A 5 -55.48 -20.64 33.09
C HIS A 5 -54.52 -19.49 32.76
N GLY A 6 -53.81 -19.63 31.65
CA GLY A 6 -53.18 -18.54 30.92
C GLY A 6 -53.66 -18.62 29.47
N SER A 7 -54.19 -17.53 28.93
CA SER A 7 -54.70 -17.46 27.56
C SER A 7 -53.62 -17.57 26.49
N ASP A 8 -52.35 -17.48 26.87
CA ASP A 8 -51.22 -17.40 25.94
C ASP A 8 -50.17 -18.46 26.32
N ALA A 9 -50.07 -19.51 25.50
CA ALA A 9 -49.05 -20.54 25.65
C ALA A 9 -47.90 -20.26 24.67
N ASN A 10 -46.78 -19.74 25.20
CA ASN A 10 -45.55 -19.54 24.43
C ASN A 10 -44.63 -20.77 24.58
N SER A 11 -44.15 -21.30 23.46
CA SER A 11 -43.23 -22.44 23.44
C SER A 11 -41.84 -22.00 22.99
N TYR A 12 -40.82 -22.23 23.83
CA TYR A 12 -39.41 -21.96 23.52
C TYR A 12 -38.65 -23.28 23.37
N LYS A 13 -37.75 -23.35 22.38
CA LYS A 13 -36.89 -24.53 22.21
C LYS A 13 -35.82 -24.54 23.31
N LEU A 14 -35.53 -25.71 23.87
CA LEU A 14 -34.63 -25.87 25.02
C LEU A 14 -33.17 -25.49 24.73
N ASP A 15 -32.74 -25.54 23.47
CA ASP A 15 -31.44 -25.05 23.00
C ASP A 15 -31.24 -23.55 23.27
N THR A 16 -32.33 -22.78 23.30
CA THR A 16 -32.35 -21.33 23.56
C THR A 16 -32.66 -20.92 25.02
N VAL A 17 -32.67 -21.85 25.98
CA VAL A 17 -33.05 -21.56 27.38
C VAL A 17 -31.85 -21.59 28.34
N TRP A 18 -31.68 -20.54 29.15
CA TRP A 18 -30.74 -20.49 30.27
C TRP A 18 -31.48 -20.29 31.59
N VAL A 19 -30.94 -20.85 32.67
CA VAL A 19 -31.51 -20.70 34.01
C VAL A 19 -30.44 -20.26 34.98
N GLU A 20 -30.67 -19.11 35.62
CA GLU A 20 -29.77 -18.50 36.59
C GLU A 20 -30.44 -18.45 37.97
N SER A 21 -29.63 -18.61 39.02
CA SER A 21 -30.06 -18.35 40.40
C SER A 21 -29.73 -16.91 40.77
N LEU A 22 -30.74 -16.09 41.05
CA LEU A 22 -30.53 -14.73 41.54
C LEU A 22 -30.20 -14.73 43.05
N PRO A 23 -29.17 -14.00 43.50
CA PRO A 23 -28.91 -13.78 44.92
C PRO A 23 -29.96 -12.79 45.47
N GLY A 24 -30.70 -13.20 46.50
CA GLY A 24 -31.75 -12.37 47.09
C GLY A 24 -31.15 -11.16 47.81
N THR A 25 -31.46 -9.95 47.34
CA THR A 25 -31.09 -8.69 48.02
C THR A 25 -31.92 -8.43 49.28
N ASN A 26 -33.07 -9.12 49.43
CA ASN A 26 -33.89 -9.14 50.64
C ASN A 26 -34.13 -10.60 51.07
N SER A 27 -33.95 -10.87 52.36
CA SER A 27 -33.72 -12.18 53.01
C SER A 27 -34.77 -13.29 52.84
N GLU A 28 -35.81 -13.13 52.02
CA GLU A 28 -36.94 -14.07 51.92
C GLU A 28 -37.33 -14.48 50.49
N LYS A 29 -36.64 -13.97 49.44
CA LYS A 29 -37.02 -14.28 48.05
C LYS A 29 -36.12 -15.36 47.43
N HIS A 30 -36.65 -16.57 47.27
CA HIS A 30 -35.98 -17.69 46.59
C HIS A 30 -36.22 -17.66 45.07
N GLN A 31 -35.60 -16.71 44.37
CA GLN A 31 -35.89 -16.46 42.95
C GLN A 31 -34.97 -17.23 42.00
N LEU A 32 -35.53 -17.63 40.85
CA LEU A 32 -34.82 -18.17 39.69
C LEU A 32 -35.16 -17.32 38.47
N LYS A 33 -34.17 -17.06 37.62
CA LYS A 33 -34.37 -16.37 36.35
C LYS A 33 -34.28 -17.38 35.22
N ILE A 34 -35.33 -17.50 34.42
CA ILE A 34 -35.31 -18.24 33.15
C ILE A 34 -35.13 -17.19 32.06
N ILE A 35 -34.06 -17.33 31.31
CA ILE A 35 -33.68 -16.44 30.23
C ILE A 35 -33.98 -17.18 28.93
N VAL A 36 -34.82 -16.60 28.09
CA VAL A 36 -35.19 -17.12 26.77
C VAL A 36 -34.91 -16.04 25.71
N PRO A 37 -35.02 -16.33 24.41
CA PRO A 37 -34.97 -15.29 23.41
C PRO A 37 -36.08 -14.26 23.66
N GLU A 38 -35.71 -12.98 23.61
CA GLU A 38 -36.61 -11.81 23.65
C GLU A 38 -37.27 -11.52 25.01
N GLU A 39 -37.24 -12.44 25.99
CA GLU A 39 -37.89 -12.28 27.29
C GLU A 39 -37.13 -12.94 28.45
N ASP A 40 -37.31 -12.40 29.65
CA ASP A 40 -36.78 -12.94 30.91
C ASP A 40 -37.93 -13.22 31.89
N PHE A 41 -38.01 -14.44 32.41
CA PHE A 41 -38.99 -14.81 33.44
C PHE A 41 -38.33 -14.94 34.80
N VAL A 42 -38.91 -14.30 35.82
CA VAL A 42 -38.48 -14.48 37.22
C VAL A 42 -39.51 -15.32 37.96
N LEU A 43 -39.10 -16.51 38.39
CA LEU A 43 -39.92 -17.43 39.16
C LEU A 43 -39.53 -17.38 40.65
N ASN A 44 -40.53 -17.42 41.53
CA ASN A 44 -40.34 -17.45 42.97
C ASN A 44 -40.62 -18.86 43.52
N ALA A 45 -39.62 -19.49 44.14
CA ALA A 45 -39.80 -20.76 44.84
C ALA A 45 -40.30 -20.54 46.28
N GLN A 46 -40.99 -21.55 46.83
CA GLN A 46 -41.53 -21.50 48.19
C GLN A 46 -40.43 -21.57 49.27
N ASP A 47 -39.33 -22.29 49.00
CA ASP A 47 -38.19 -22.42 49.89
C ASP A 47 -36.88 -22.63 49.09
N LEU A 48 -35.74 -22.62 49.79
CA LEU A 48 -34.43 -22.85 49.18
C LEU A 48 -34.30 -24.25 48.55
N LYS A 49 -34.98 -25.28 49.09
CA LYS A 49 -34.91 -26.65 48.58
C LYS A 49 -35.58 -26.77 47.21
N HIS A 50 -36.77 -26.19 47.05
CA HIS A 50 -37.50 -26.12 45.80
C HIS A 50 -36.77 -25.27 44.77
N LYS A 51 -36.10 -24.19 45.19
CA LYS A 51 -35.22 -23.41 44.30
C LYS A 51 -34.12 -24.29 43.72
N THR A 52 -33.36 -24.98 44.56
CA THR A 52 -32.27 -25.86 44.09
C THR A 52 -32.79 -27.02 43.24
N LEU A 53 -33.94 -27.59 43.61
CA LEU A 53 -34.62 -28.65 42.86
C LEU A 53 -34.99 -28.21 41.43
N TRP A 54 -35.68 -27.07 41.31
CA TRP A 54 -36.11 -26.56 40.01
C TRP A 54 -34.94 -26.08 39.16
N LEU A 55 -33.95 -25.42 39.75
CA LEU A 55 -32.73 -25.01 39.06
C LEU A 55 -32.04 -26.22 38.40
N TRP A 56 -31.85 -27.30 39.15
CA TRP A 56 -31.21 -28.49 38.62
C TRP A 56 -32.11 -29.23 37.63
N LYS A 57 -33.43 -29.35 37.87
CA LYS A 57 -34.34 -30.01 36.92
C LYS A 57 -34.34 -29.32 35.55
N LEU A 58 -34.41 -27.99 35.53
CA LEU A 58 -34.41 -27.22 34.28
C LEU A 58 -33.05 -27.31 33.58
N ASN A 59 -31.94 -27.16 34.31
CA ASN A 59 -30.60 -27.27 33.73
C ASN A 59 -30.32 -28.68 33.18
N GLN A 60 -30.80 -29.73 33.85
CA GLN A 60 -30.67 -31.11 33.36
C GLN A 60 -31.52 -31.33 32.09
N ALA A 61 -32.77 -30.84 32.05
CA ALA A 61 -33.60 -30.94 30.85
C ALA A 61 -32.95 -30.26 29.63
N VAL A 62 -32.34 -29.10 29.84
CA VAL A 62 -31.57 -28.38 28.81
C VAL A 62 -30.33 -29.18 28.38
N LEU A 63 -29.52 -29.65 29.33
CA LEU A 63 -28.31 -30.44 29.04
C LEU A 63 -28.60 -31.69 28.23
N GLN A 64 -29.66 -32.40 28.58
CA GLN A 64 -30.10 -33.61 27.89
C GLN A 64 -30.51 -33.34 26.46
N HIS A 65 -31.30 -32.29 26.25
CA HIS A 65 -31.70 -31.88 24.92
C HIS A 65 -30.49 -31.52 24.05
N VAL A 66 -29.55 -30.74 24.59
CA VAL A 66 -28.32 -30.33 23.89
C VAL A 66 -27.41 -31.52 23.58
N GLN A 67 -27.36 -32.54 24.46
CA GLN A 67 -26.55 -33.75 24.27
C GLN A 67 -27.26 -34.86 23.49
N GLY A 68 -28.52 -34.67 23.08
CA GLY A 68 -29.31 -35.67 22.36
C GLY A 68 -29.70 -36.91 23.18
N GLN A 69 -29.71 -36.81 24.51
CA GLN A 69 -30.06 -37.91 25.42
C GLN A 69 -31.51 -37.76 25.92
N LEU A 70 -32.32 -38.83 25.87
CA LEU A 70 -33.76 -38.81 26.21
C LEU A 70 -34.11 -39.37 27.60
N ASN A 71 -33.12 -39.75 28.42
CA ASN A 71 -33.37 -40.42 29.70
C ASN A 71 -33.34 -39.43 30.88
N PHE A 72 -34.49 -39.11 31.48
CA PHE A 72 -34.60 -38.27 32.68
C PHE A 72 -34.01 -38.98 33.92
N PRO A 73 -32.93 -38.49 34.57
CA PRO A 73 -32.45 -39.06 35.82
C PRO A 73 -33.38 -38.68 36.97
N LEU A 74 -33.62 -39.63 37.86
CA LEU A 74 -34.34 -39.41 39.10
C LEU A 74 -33.48 -38.55 40.05
N TRP A 75 -34.09 -37.53 40.64
CA TRP A 75 -33.42 -36.70 41.66
C TRP A 75 -32.93 -37.59 42.81
N GLY A 76 -31.61 -37.69 43.00
CA GLY A 76 -31.00 -38.49 44.07
C GLY A 76 -30.68 -39.95 43.71
N GLY A 77 -30.81 -40.37 42.45
CA GLY A 77 -30.34 -41.69 42.00
C GLY A 77 -28.84 -41.68 41.69
N GLY A 78 -28.06 -42.45 42.46
CA GLY A 78 -26.66 -42.73 42.15
C GLY A 78 -26.54 -43.59 40.89
N GLU A 79 -25.47 -43.36 40.13
CA GLU A 79 -25.06 -44.05 38.88
C GLU A 79 -25.74 -43.53 37.60
N GLY A 80 -25.04 -42.60 36.93
CA GLY A 80 -25.43 -41.99 35.66
C GLY A 80 -25.54 -40.45 35.65
N GLN A 81 -25.08 -39.76 36.70
CA GLN A 81 -25.12 -38.29 36.77
C GLN A 81 -24.25 -37.65 35.68
N VAL A 82 -24.88 -36.92 34.75
CA VAL A 82 -24.21 -35.91 33.94
C VAL A 82 -23.92 -34.72 34.87
N SER A 83 -22.78 -34.77 35.55
CA SER A 83 -22.30 -33.62 36.34
C SER A 83 -21.72 -32.57 35.39
N GLY A 84 -22.47 -31.50 35.19
CA GLY A 84 -22.00 -30.34 34.43
C GLY A 84 -23.02 -29.21 34.49
N THR A 85 -22.55 -27.98 34.41
CA THR A 85 -23.40 -26.83 34.08
C THR A 85 -23.60 -26.78 32.56
N PRO A 86 -24.78 -26.37 32.06
CA PRO A 86 -24.96 -26.10 30.63
C PRO A 86 -23.86 -25.17 30.09
N GLN A 87 -23.41 -25.41 28.86
CA GLN A 87 -22.45 -24.50 28.21
C GLN A 87 -23.04 -23.07 28.15
N THR A 88 -22.19 -22.09 28.42
CA THR A 88 -22.55 -20.66 28.44
C THR A 88 -22.93 -20.15 27.05
N SER A 89 -22.32 -20.73 26.00
CA SER A 89 -22.63 -20.47 24.59
C SER A 89 -23.14 -21.74 23.90
N ARG A 90 -24.17 -21.64 23.06
CA ARG A 90 -24.80 -22.78 22.36
C ARG A 90 -25.29 -22.38 20.98
N PHE A 91 -25.23 -23.30 20.03
CA PHE A 91 -25.79 -23.10 18.70
C PHE A 91 -27.30 -23.33 18.71
N ALA A 92 -28.08 -22.39 18.17
CA ALA A 92 -29.53 -22.51 18.05
C ALA A 92 -30.08 -21.67 16.88
N VAL A 93 -31.29 -22.03 16.45
CA VAL A 93 -32.02 -21.33 15.38
C VAL A 93 -33.35 -20.79 15.90
N HIS A 94 -33.51 -19.48 15.83
CA HIS A 94 -34.68 -18.74 16.34
C HIS A 94 -35.14 -17.65 15.37
N THR A 95 -36.45 -17.44 15.29
CA THR A 95 -37.05 -16.33 14.54
C THR A 95 -37.62 -15.33 15.54
N PHE A 96 -37.15 -14.09 15.46
CA PHE A 96 -37.58 -13.03 16.37
C PHE A 96 -39.01 -12.59 16.09
N VAL A 97 -39.82 -12.35 17.12
CA VAL A 97 -41.25 -12.01 16.98
C VAL A 97 -41.60 -10.68 17.65
N ALA A 98 -41.08 -10.46 18.84
CA ALA A 98 -41.33 -9.30 19.69
C ALA A 98 -40.22 -8.24 19.61
N ASP A 99 -38.98 -8.63 19.30
CA ASP A 99 -37.85 -7.72 19.21
C ASP A 99 -38.07 -6.60 18.18
N SER A 100 -37.86 -5.35 18.56
CA SER A 100 -38.11 -4.19 17.68
C SER A 100 -37.15 -4.08 16.50
N ARG A 101 -35.90 -4.53 16.67
CA ARG A 101 -34.82 -4.43 15.67
C ARG A 101 -34.79 -5.65 14.76
N PHE A 102 -35.02 -6.82 15.31
CA PHE A 102 -34.91 -8.10 14.61
C PHE A 102 -36.27 -8.70 14.25
N LYS A 103 -37.39 -8.00 14.41
CA LYS A 103 -38.73 -8.53 14.13
C LYS A 103 -38.83 -9.29 12.80
N GLY A 104 -39.18 -10.57 12.87
CA GLY A 104 -39.31 -11.48 11.74
C GLY A 104 -37.99 -12.02 11.19
N ALA A 105 -36.84 -11.57 11.70
CA ALA A 105 -35.54 -12.05 11.27
C ALA A 105 -35.26 -13.46 11.83
N LEU A 106 -34.62 -14.28 11.01
CA LEU A 106 -34.15 -15.61 11.35
C LEU A 106 -32.66 -15.51 11.72
N TYR A 107 -32.33 -15.89 12.96
CA TYR A 107 -30.96 -16.05 13.40
C TYR A 107 -30.59 -17.53 13.52
N GLU A 108 -29.43 -17.85 12.95
CA GLU A 108 -28.79 -19.17 13.00
C GLU A 108 -27.34 -18.96 13.43
N GLY A 109 -26.99 -19.38 14.65
CA GLY A 109 -25.65 -19.16 15.18
C GLY A 109 -25.52 -19.47 16.66
N ASP A 110 -24.43 -19.00 17.25
CA ASP A 110 -24.21 -19.13 18.68
C ASP A 110 -25.10 -18.15 19.48
N TRP A 111 -25.52 -18.58 20.65
CA TRP A 111 -26.33 -17.83 21.59
C TRP A 111 -25.68 -17.89 22.96
N SER A 112 -25.72 -16.79 23.70
CA SER A 112 -25.36 -16.77 25.11
C SER A 112 -26.40 -15.98 25.88
N TRP A 113 -26.89 -16.56 26.98
CA TRP A 113 -27.86 -15.92 27.87
C TRP A 113 -29.03 -15.26 27.13
N GLY A 114 -29.69 -16.01 26.25
CA GLY A 114 -30.88 -15.56 25.52
C GLY A 114 -30.62 -14.54 24.41
N LYS A 115 -29.36 -14.25 24.08
CA LYS A 115 -29.00 -13.31 23.02
C LYS A 115 -28.06 -13.92 21.98
N PRO A 116 -28.11 -13.45 20.72
CA PRO A 116 -27.07 -13.72 19.73
C PRO A 116 -25.66 -13.41 20.26
N HIS A 117 -24.73 -14.34 20.09
CA HIS A 117 -23.34 -14.22 20.54
C HIS A 117 -22.43 -15.01 19.58
N GLY A 118 -21.11 -14.85 19.66
CA GLY A 118 -20.18 -15.69 18.89
C GLY A 118 -20.35 -15.51 17.38
N ARG A 119 -20.38 -16.58 16.60
CA ARG A 119 -20.57 -16.51 15.14
C ARG A 119 -22.00 -16.86 14.77
N GLY A 120 -22.59 -16.11 13.84
CA GLY A 120 -23.96 -16.36 13.41
C GLY A 120 -24.32 -15.71 12.08
N THR A 121 -25.50 -16.05 11.60
CA THR A 121 -26.13 -15.49 10.41
C THR A 121 -27.53 -14.99 10.75
N MET A 122 -27.81 -13.72 10.47
CA MET A 122 -29.11 -13.07 10.63
C MET A 122 -29.69 -12.78 9.24
N LYS A 123 -30.88 -13.31 8.95
CA LYS A 123 -31.60 -13.08 7.68
C LYS A 123 -32.92 -12.37 7.95
N TRP A 124 -33.12 -11.22 7.33
CA TRP A 124 -34.34 -10.45 7.48
C TRP A 124 -35.36 -10.79 6.39
N PRO A 125 -36.67 -10.64 6.65
CA PRO A 125 -37.72 -10.88 5.66
C PRO A 125 -37.63 -9.98 4.41
N ASP A 126 -37.00 -8.82 4.53
CA ASP A 126 -36.78 -7.86 3.44
C ASP A 126 -35.58 -8.22 2.56
N GLY A 127 -34.92 -9.36 2.81
CA GLY A 127 -33.79 -9.84 2.02
C GLY A 127 -32.43 -9.37 2.54
N ARG A 128 -32.37 -8.51 3.56
CA ARG A 128 -31.09 -8.17 4.21
C ARG A 128 -30.49 -9.41 4.87
N ASN A 129 -29.17 -9.49 4.90
CA ASN A 129 -28.45 -10.60 5.51
C ASN A 129 -27.16 -10.12 6.18
N TYR A 130 -26.88 -10.62 7.38
CA TYR A 130 -25.63 -10.41 8.08
C TYR A 130 -25.02 -11.76 8.41
N THR A 131 -23.76 -11.97 8.07
CA THR A 131 -22.99 -13.14 8.50
C THR A 131 -21.71 -12.67 9.16
N GLY A 132 -21.53 -12.96 10.44
CA GLY A 132 -20.40 -12.43 11.18
C GLY A 132 -20.42 -12.76 12.65
N GLN A 133 -19.64 -11.99 13.39
CA GLN A 133 -19.56 -12.09 14.83
C GLN A 133 -20.68 -11.25 15.51
N PHE A 134 -21.12 -11.72 16.68
CA PHE A 134 -22.13 -11.10 17.54
C PHE A 134 -21.64 -11.08 18.98
N LYS A 135 -22.03 -10.04 19.72
CA LYS A 135 -21.78 -9.91 21.16
C LYS A 135 -22.98 -9.24 21.81
N GLU A 136 -23.51 -9.84 22.87
CA GLU A 136 -24.66 -9.32 23.63
C GLU A 136 -25.87 -8.94 22.76
N GLY A 137 -26.15 -9.72 21.71
CA GLY A 137 -27.26 -9.51 20.79
C GLY A 137 -27.02 -8.48 19.69
N GLN A 138 -25.80 -7.95 19.57
CA GLN A 138 -25.43 -6.95 18.56
C GLN A 138 -24.31 -7.46 17.67
N GLU A 139 -24.27 -7.00 16.42
CA GLU A 139 -23.18 -7.22 15.48
C GLU A 139 -21.90 -6.63 16.08
N ASN A 140 -20.84 -7.44 16.14
CA ASN A 140 -19.59 -7.04 16.78
C ASN A 140 -18.43 -7.79 16.13
N GLY A 141 -17.24 -7.19 16.02
CA GLY A 141 -16.12 -7.79 15.30
C GLY A 141 -16.35 -7.80 13.79
N PHE A 142 -15.73 -8.73 13.07
CA PHE A 142 -15.88 -8.79 11.62
C PHE A 142 -17.23 -9.41 11.18
N GLY A 143 -17.86 -8.80 10.18
CA GLY A 143 -19.07 -9.32 9.57
C GLY A 143 -19.32 -8.80 8.16
N VAL A 144 -20.08 -9.58 7.39
CA VAL A 144 -20.53 -9.26 6.03
C VAL A 144 -22.03 -8.96 6.08
N TYR A 145 -22.39 -7.73 5.76
CA TYR A 145 -23.77 -7.29 5.62
C TYR A 145 -24.12 -7.12 4.14
N VAL A 146 -25.22 -7.72 3.70
CA VAL A 146 -25.74 -7.61 2.34
C VAL A 146 -27.10 -6.96 2.40
N CYS A 147 -27.27 -5.86 1.68
CA CYS A 147 -28.52 -5.13 1.57
C CYS A 147 -29.00 -5.20 0.12
N PRO A 148 -30.22 -5.72 -0.15
CA PRO A 148 -30.77 -5.68 -1.49
C PRO A 148 -31.04 -4.24 -1.91
N GLY A 149 -30.63 -3.89 -3.12
CA GLY A 149 -30.90 -2.63 -3.79
C GLY A 149 -32.09 -2.74 -4.75
N PRO A 150 -32.42 -1.66 -5.46
CA PRO A 150 -33.37 -1.71 -6.57
C PRO A 150 -32.80 -2.53 -7.75
N GLU A 151 -33.66 -3.10 -8.59
CA GLU A 151 -33.28 -3.71 -9.88
C GLU A 151 -32.21 -4.82 -9.78
N GLU A 152 -32.38 -5.75 -8.83
CA GLU A 152 -31.47 -6.90 -8.60
C GLU A 152 -30.02 -6.52 -8.24
N THR A 153 -29.77 -5.27 -7.89
CA THR A 153 -28.48 -4.84 -7.32
C THR A 153 -28.41 -5.15 -5.83
N PHE A 154 -27.21 -5.18 -5.27
CA PHE A 154 -27.00 -5.34 -3.83
C PHE A 154 -25.82 -4.50 -3.38
N ASP A 155 -25.94 -3.94 -2.18
CA ASP A 155 -24.80 -3.41 -1.45
C ASP A 155 -24.21 -4.52 -0.57
N CYS A 156 -22.89 -4.63 -0.53
CA CYS A 156 -22.16 -5.61 0.27
C CYS A 156 -21.11 -4.89 1.12
N TYR A 157 -21.28 -4.93 2.43
CA TYR A 157 -20.44 -4.29 3.43
C TYR A 157 -19.65 -5.37 4.19
N LYS A 158 -18.35 -5.49 3.89
CA LYS A 158 -17.39 -6.36 4.59
C LYS A 158 -16.63 -5.49 5.59
N CYS A 159 -17.11 -5.41 6.82
CA CYS A 159 -16.67 -4.39 7.77
C CYS A 159 -16.40 -4.97 9.16
N HIS A 160 -15.67 -4.21 9.96
CA HIS A 160 -15.68 -4.36 11.41
C HIS A 160 -16.89 -3.62 11.99
N TRP A 161 -17.51 -4.25 13.00
CA TRP A 161 -18.70 -3.79 13.69
C TRP A 161 -18.39 -3.68 15.18
N GLU A 162 -18.95 -2.67 15.83
CA GLU A 162 -18.89 -2.49 17.27
C GLU A 162 -20.27 -2.04 17.71
N GLU A 163 -20.90 -2.79 18.63
CA GLU A 163 -22.25 -2.46 19.13
C GLU A 163 -23.27 -2.16 18.02
N GLY A 164 -23.28 -3.00 16.98
CA GLY A 164 -24.23 -2.88 15.87
C GLY A 164 -23.95 -1.76 14.86
N VAL A 165 -22.85 -1.02 15.00
CA VAL A 165 -22.44 0.03 14.04
C VAL A 165 -21.11 -0.31 13.37
N MET A 166 -20.94 0.07 12.10
CA MET A 166 -19.66 -0.09 11.40
C MET A 166 -18.60 0.83 12.02
N HIS A 167 -17.48 0.23 12.42
CA HIS A 167 -16.36 0.90 13.06
C HIS A 167 -15.04 0.24 12.64
N GLY A 168 -14.02 1.02 12.28
CA GLY A 168 -12.73 0.50 11.82
C GLY A 168 -12.69 0.24 10.31
N TYR A 169 -11.75 -0.60 9.86
CA TYR A 169 -11.55 -0.83 8.42
C TYR A 169 -12.65 -1.71 7.80
N GLY A 170 -13.10 -1.36 6.60
CA GLY A 170 -14.08 -2.12 5.83
C GLY A 170 -13.98 -1.92 4.31
N ILE A 171 -14.60 -2.83 3.57
CA ILE A 171 -14.78 -2.78 2.12
C ILE A 171 -16.28 -2.82 1.82
N CYS A 172 -16.77 -1.78 1.15
CA CYS A 172 -18.17 -1.67 0.73
C CYS A 172 -18.24 -1.67 -0.79
N GLU A 173 -18.89 -2.67 -1.34
CA GLU A 173 -19.22 -2.76 -2.77
C GLU A 173 -20.69 -2.35 -2.91
N TYR A 174 -20.94 -1.25 -3.61
CA TYR A 174 -22.28 -0.67 -3.74
C TYR A 174 -22.95 -1.15 -5.03
N GLY A 175 -24.28 -1.18 -5.04
CA GLY A 175 -25.08 -1.59 -6.20
C GLY A 175 -24.92 -0.68 -7.42
N ASN A 176 -24.37 0.52 -7.25
CA ASN A 176 -23.99 1.45 -8.32
C ASN A 176 -22.58 1.20 -8.89
N SER A 177 -22.04 0.00 -8.67
CA SER A 177 -20.71 -0.43 -9.10
C SER A 177 -19.55 0.44 -8.59
N THR A 178 -19.76 1.19 -7.50
CA THR A 178 -18.67 1.84 -6.77
C THR A 178 -18.18 0.95 -5.64
N THR A 179 -16.90 1.07 -5.29
CA THR A 179 -16.30 0.34 -4.18
C THR A 179 -15.56 1.32 -3.29
N TYR A 180 -15.88 1.31 -2.00
CA TYR A 180 -15.13 1.99 -0.96
C TYR A 180 -14.26 0.99 -0.20
N LYS A 181 -12.99 1.32 0.00
CA LYS A 181 -12.04 0.57 0.84
C LYS A 181 -11.39 1.55 1.80
N GLY A 182 -11.71 1.47 3.09
CA GLY A 182 -11.24 2.47 4.04
C GLY A 182 -11.86 2.30 5.40
N TYR A 183 -11.72 3.33 6.22
CA TYR A 183 -12.16 3.29 7.61
C TYR A 183 -13.57 3.87 7.77
N PHE A 184 -14.24 3.40 8.80
CA PHE A 184 -15.57 3.79 9.23
C PHE A 184 -15.58 4.19 10.70
N ARG A 185 -16.48 5.12 11.03
CA ARG A 185 -16.83 5.48 12.40
C ARG A 185 -18.32 5.77 12.43
N ASP A 186 -19.05 5.12 13.34
CA ASP A 186 -20.50 5.31 13.54
C ASP A 186 -21.30 5.18 12.23
N ASN A 187 -21.03 4.12 11.46
CA ASN A 187 -21.62 3.85 10.13
C ASN A 187 -21.23 4.81 9.00
N ARG A 188 -20.34 5.78 9.24
CA ARG A 188 -19.91 6.77 8.22
C ARG A 188 -18.47 6.55 7.82
N ARG A 189 -18.14 6.81 6.55
CA ARG A 189 -16.75 6.82 6.08
C ARG A 189 -15.98 7.89 6.84
N HIS A 190 -14.86 7.50 7.44
CA HIS A 190 -14.07 8.36 8.31
C HIS A 190 -12.60 7.95 8.27
N GLY A 191 -11.66 8.91 8.30
CA GLY A 191 -10.23 8.65 8.20
C GLY A 191 -9.78 8.35 6.76
N PHE A 192 -8.72 7.58 6.59
CA PHE A 192 -8.23 7.24 5.25
C PHE A 192 -9.19 6.29 4.50
N GLY A 193 -9.42 6.56 3.21
CA GLY A 193 -10.20 5.65 2.37
C GLY A 193 -10.07 5.92 0.88
N ILE A 194 -10.30 4.87 0.10
CA ILE A 194 -10.28 4.86 -1.35
C ILE A 194 -11.71 4.59 -1.84
N LEU A 195 -12.24 5.48 -2.69
CA LEU A 195 -13.51 5.28 -3.39
C LEU A 195 -13.24 5.24 -4.89
N CYS A 196 -13.59 4.16 -5.55
CA CYS A 196 -13.46 4.04 -7.01
C CYS A 196 -14.75 3.51 -7.64
N SER A 197 -15.02 3.91 -8.87
CA SER A 197 -16.03 3.24 -9.70
C SER A 197 -15.42 2.04 -10.43
N SER A 198 -16.28 1.12 -10.86
CA SER A 198 -15.90 0.04 -11.78
C SER A 198 -15.37 0.62 -13.08
N THR A 199 -14.26 0.06 -13.60
CA THR A 199 -13.63 0.51 -14.86
C THR A 199 -14.51 0.34 -16.08
N SER A 200 -15.55 -0.50 -15.99
CA SER A 200 -16.48 -0.78 -17.08
C SER A 200 -17.67 0.20 -17.14
N GLU A 201 -17.88 0.99 -16.10
CA GLU A 201 -19.03 1.90 -15.97
C GLU A 201 -18.58 3.37 -15.93
N LYS A 202 -19.38 4.25 -16.55
CA LYS A 202 -19.13 5.69 -16.58
C LYS A 202 -20.11 6.43 -15.66
N PRO A 203 -19.67 7.45 -14.90
CA PRO A 203 -18.34 8.03 -14.96
C PRO A 203 -17.27 7.23 -14.22
N ALA A 204 -16.09 7.12 -14.83
CA ALA A 204 -14.96 6.39 -14.28
C ALA A 204 -14.11 7.33 -13.39
N PHE A 205 -13.97 7.03 -12.10
CA PHE A 205 -13.21 7.88 -11.18
C PHE A 205 -12.55 7.08 -10.05
N LYS A 206 -11.52 7.69 -9.44
CA LYS A 206 -10.88 7.19 -8.22
C LYS A 206 -10.55 8.35 -7.29
N TYR A 207 -10.98 8.26 -6.04
CA TYR A 207 -10.57 9.14 -4.96
C TYR A 207 -9.76 8.34 -3.94
N THR A 208 -8.59 8.84 -3.58
CA THR A 208 -7.72 8.30 -2.53
C THR A 208 -7.42 9.43 -1.56
N GLY A 209 -7.91 9.37 -0.32
CA GLY A 209 -7.75 10.51 0.58
C GLY A 209 -8.39 10.33 1.93
N HIS A 210 -8.43 11.43 2.68
CA HIS A 210 -9.10 11.48 3.97
C HIS A 210 -10.62 11.73 3.80
N TRP A 211 -11.38 11.19 4.75
CA TRP A 211 -12.83 11.25 4.86
C TRP A 211 -13.23 11.72 6.25
N GLU A 212 -14.23 12.58 6.32
CA GLU A 212 -14.85 13.02 7.56
C GLU A 212 -16.36 12.97 7.39
N ASP A 213 -17.01 12.10 8.15
CA ASP A 213 -18.45 11.91 8.19
C ASP A 213 -19.10 11.81 6.79
N ASP A 214 -18.62 10.85 6.01
CA ASP A 214 -19.02 10.57 4.62
C ASP A 214 -18.65 11.63 3.57
N LYS A 215 -17.85 12.63 3.95
CA LYS A 215 -17.40 13.68 3.04
C LYS A 215 -15.89 13.62 2.83
N LYS A 216 -15.44 13.93 1.62
CA LYS A 216 -14.01 14.13 1.33
C LYS A 216 -13.52 15.35 2.11
N ALA A 217 -12.45 15.17 2.87
CA ALA A 217 -11.87 16.19 3.74
C ALA A 217 -10.35 16.00 3.81
N GLY A 218 -9.60 17.05 4.15
CA GLY A 218 -8.14 16.95 4.31
C GLY A 218 -7.42 16.70 2.97
N TYR A 219 -6.22 16.12 3.02
CA TYR A 219 -5.46 15.82 1.80
C TYR A 219 -6.02 14.60 1.06
N GLY A 220 -6.08 14.69 -0.27
CA GLY A 220 -6.53 13.59 -1.11
C GLY A 220 -6.27 13.83 -2.60
N VAL A 221 -6.20 12.72 -3.33
CA VAL A 221 -6.03 12.67 -4.78
C VAL A 221 -7.32 12.21 -5.43
N PHE A 222 -7.72 12.86 -6.51
CA PHE A 222 -8.88 12.51 -7.31
C PHE A 222 -8.50 12.40 -8.78
N ASP A 223 -8.69 11.21 -9.32
CA ASP A 223 -8.58 10.89 -10.75
C ASP A 223 -9.98 10.90 -11.37
N ASP A 224 -10.19 11.82 -12.31
CA ASP A 224 -11.29 11.82 -13.26
C ASP A 224 -10.83 11.08 -14.53
N LEU A 225 -11.13 9.78 -14.59
CA LEU A 225 -10.66 8.91 -15.67
C LEU A 225 -11.39 9.20 -16.99
N ASP A 226 -12.57 9.84 -16.95
CA ASP A 226 -13.28 10.24 -18.16
C ASP A 226 -12.68 11.48 -18.81
N ARG A 227 -12.31 12.49 -18.01
CA ARG A 227 -11.64 13.70 -18.51
C ARG A 227 -10.16 13.50 -18.74
N GLY A 228 -9.56 12.48 -18.13
CA GLY A 228 -8.12 12.34 -18.09
C GLY A 228 -7.48 13.42 -17.21
N GLU A 229 -8.10 13.74 -16.07
CA GLU A 229 -7.64 14.79 -15.17
C GLU A 229 -7.34 14.23 -13.78
N ARG A 230 -6.26 14.68 -13.17
CA ARG A 230 -5.88 14.40 -11.80
C ARG A 230 -5.89 15.68 -10.98
N TYR A 231 -6.47 15.63 -9.79
CA TYR A 231 -6.34 16.65 -8.76
C TYR A 231 -5.60 16.09 -7.54
N ILE A 232 -4.57 16.80 -7.08
CA ILE A 232 -3.79 16.48 -5.88
C ILE A 232 -3.88 17.69 -4.95
N GLY A 233 -4.50 17.58 -3.78
CA GLY A 233 -4.61 18.74 -2.89
C GLY A 233 -5.53 18.54 -1.70
N THR A 234 -5.95 19.65 -1.09
CA THR A 234 -6.88 19.65 0.05
C THR A 234 -8.36 19.63 -0.36
N TRP A 235 -9.16 19.02 0.50
CA TRP A 235 -10.59 18.85 0.37
C TRP A 235 -11.30 19.36 1.62
N THR A 236 -12.50 19.89 1.43
CA THR A 236 -13.41 20.27 2.51
C THR A 236 -14.83 20.04 2.03
N GLU A 237 -15.62 19.27 2.78
CA GLU A 237 -17.05 19.08 2.50
C GLU A 237 -17.34 18.56 1.06
N ASN A 238 -16.51 17.65 0.55
CA ASN A 238 -16.54 17.15 -0.85
C ASN A 238 -16.03 18.10 -1.94
N TYR A 239 -15.59 19.31 -1.60
CA TYR A 239 -15.07 20.29 -2.55
C TYR A 239 -13.55 20.42 -2.47
N LYS A 240 -12.90 20.64 -3.62
CA LYS A 240 -11.50 21.08 -3.69
C LYS A 240 -11.40 22.43 -2.98
N HIS A 241 -10.50 22.53 -2.02
CA HIS A 241 -10.34 23.72 -1.19
C HIS A 241 -8.86 23.86 -0.80
N GLY A 242 -8.33 25.06 -0.62
CA GLY A 242 -6.92 25.26 -0.26
C GLY A 242 -5.94 24.97 -1.42
N PRO A 243 -4.66 24.75 -1.14
CA PRO A 243 -3.66 24.49 -2.19
C PRO A 243 -3.92 23.16 -2.92
N GLY A 244 -3.65 23.14 -4.22
CA GLY A 244 -3.72 21.92 -5.01
C GLY A 244 -3.08 22.04 -6.39
N ILE A 245 -2.87 20.89 -7.00
CA ILE A 245 -2.39 20.72 -8.36
C ILE A 245 -3.46 20.02 -9.19
N VAL A 246 -3.66 20.50 -10.41
CA VAL A 246 -4.42 19.81 -11.46
C VAL A 246 -3.48 19.42 -12.58
N ILE A 247 -3.59 18.20 -13.07
CA ILE A 247 -2.81 17.67 -14.19
C ILE A 247 -3.78 17.06 -15.19
N THR A 248 -3.64 17.43 -16.46
CA THR A 248 -4.41 16.83 -17.54
C THR A 248 -3.58 15.76 -18.25
N GLN A 249 -4.25 14.84 -18.93
CA GLN A 249 -3.61 13.85 -19.81
C GLN A 249 -2.82 14.49 -20.96
N SER A 250 -3.11 15.76 -21.30
CA SER A 250 -2.37 16.55 -22.28
C SER A 250 -1.10 17.20 -21.72
N GLY A 251 -0.70 16.86 -20.48
CA GLY A 251 0.51 17.41 -19.86
C GLY A 251 0.39 18.87 -19.41
N LEU A 252 -0.82 19.46 -19.38
CA LEU A 252 -1.04 20.77 -18.78
C LEU A 252 -1.11 20.59 -17.27
N CYS A 253 -0.32 21.38 -16.54
CA CYS A 253 -0.35 21.39 -15.08
C CYS A 253 -0.70 22.77 -14.57
N TYR A 254 -1.59 22.83 -13.58
CA TYR A 254 -1.93 24.02 -12.82
C TYR A 254 -1.59 23.77 -11.34
N GLU A 255 -0.85 24.68 -10.71
CA GLU A 255 -0.61 24.75 -9.28
C GLU A 255 -1.23 26.05 -8.74
N GLY A 256 -2.04 25.97 -7.69
CA GLY A 256 -2.60 27.17 -7.06
C GLY A 256 -3.60 26.85 -5.96
N LYS A 257 -4.38 27.86 -5.57
CA LYS A 257 -5.39 27.73 -4.52
C LYS A 257 -6.79 27.50 -5.09
N PHE A 258 -7.58 26.74 -4.34
CA PHE A 258 -8.96 26.38 -4.64
C PHE A 258 -9.88 26.84 -3.52
N HIS A 259 -11.10 27.22 -3.88
CA HIS A 259 -12.18 27.51 -2.95
C HIS A 259 -13.48 26.98 -3.54
N TYR A 260 -14.06 25.95 -2.93
CA TYR A 260 -15.27 25.27 -3.41
C TYR A 260 -15.21 24.89 -4.91
N ASN A 261 -14.21 24.08 -5.29
CA ASN A 261 -13.91 23.67 -6.67
C ASN A 261 -13.42 24.75 -7.64
N LYS A 262 -13.42 26.03 -7.23
CA LYS A 262 -13.01 27.15 -8.08
C LYS A 262 -11.57 27.54 -7.81
N MET A 263 -10.81 27.83 -8.86
CA MET A 263 -9.46 28.38 -8.73
C MET A 263 -9.54 29.84 -8.28
N VAL A 264 -8.70 30.21 -7.32
CA VAL A 264 -8.70 31.54 -6.72
C VAL A 264 -7.27 32.02 -6.45
N GLY A 265 -7.03 33.30 -6.72
CA GLY A 265 -5.78 33.98 -6.37
C GLY A 265 -4.63 33.65 -7.32
N SER A 266 -3.40 33.70 -6.80
CA SER A 266 -2.20 33.41 -7.57
C SER A 266 -2.06 31.92 -7.88
N GLY A 267 -1.66 31.59 -9.10
CA GLY A 267 -1.33 30.24 -9.52
C GLY A 267 -0.23 30.22 -10.57
N LYS A 268 0.17 29.01 -10.93
CA LYS A 268 1.20 28.72 -11.92
C LYS A 268 0.68 27.66 -12.89
N ILE A 269 0.73 27.94 -14.18
CA ILE A 269 0.46 26.97 -15.24
C ILE A 269 1.78 26.57 -15.90
N LEU A 270 1.96 25.28 -16.10
CA LEU A 270 3.03 24.74 -16.92
C LEU A 270 2.42 23.95 -18.08
N SER A 271 2.79 24.32 -19.31
CA SER A 271 2.39 23.57 -20.50
C SER A 271 3.31 22.36 -20.72
N GLU A 272 2.93 21.50 -21.66
CA GLU A 272 3.78 20.41 -22.14
C GLU A 272 5.11 20.95 -22.72
N ASP A 273 5.04 22.02 -23.53
CA ASP A 273 6.18 22.69 -24.18
C ASP A 273 7.07 23.54 -23.25
N ASP A 274 7.07 23.26 -21.94
CA ASP A 274 7.88 23.98 -20.94
C ASP A 274 7.60 25.51 -20.84
N HIS A 275 6.45 25.99 -21.35
CA HIS A 275 5.99 27.36 -21.08
C HIS A 275 5.46 27.45 -19.66
N VAL A 276 5.83 28.52 -18.95
CA VAL A 276 5.43 28.76 -17.56
C VAL A 276 4.68 30.07 -17.47
N TYR A 277 3.42 30.03 -17.06
CA TYR A 277 2.64 31.21 -16.72
C TYR A 277 2.48 31.32 -15.21
N GLU A 278 2.81 32.46 -14.63
CA GLU A 278 2.57 32.79 -13.22
C GLU A 278 1.68 34.04 -13.17
N GLY A 279 0.55 33.97 -12.48
CA GLY A 279 -0.37 35.11 -12.42
C GLY A 279 -1.60 34.84 -11.57
N GLU A 280 -2.56 35.77 -11.59
CA GLU A 280 -3.84 35.60 -10.89
C GLU A 280 -4.88 34.91 -11.76
N PHE A 281 -5.67 34.05 -11.13
CA PHE A 281 -6.74 33.28 -11.75
C PHE A 281 -8.07 33.61 -11.08
N SER A 282 -9.07 33.83 -11.93
CA SER A 282 -10.48 33.82 -11.53
C SER A 282 -11.15 32.53 -12.02
N GLU A 283 -12.42 32.33 -11.66
CA GLU A 283 -13.17 31.10 -11.94
C GLU A 283 -13.01 30.65 -13.42
N GLU A 284 -12.91 29.33 -13.67
CA GLU A 284 -12.80 28.72 -15.01
C GLU A 284 -11.52 28.99 -15.84
N LEU A 285 -10.33 29.01 -15.22
CA LEU A 285 -9.02 29.20 -15.91
C LEU A 285 -8.93 30.54 -16.67
N VAL A 286 -9.70 31.54 -16.22
CA VAL A 286 -9.62 32.89 -16.76
C VAL A 286 -8.42 33.57 -16.12
N LEU A 287 -7.42 33.87 -16.94
CA LEU A 287 -6.28 34.69 -16.55
C LEU A 287 -6.79 36.09 -16.26
N THR A 288 -6.54 36.60 -15.06
CA THR A 288 -6.95 37.94 -14.65
C THR A 288 -5.77 38.69 -14.06
N GLY A 289 -5.69 39.99 -14.34
CA GLY A 289 -4.71 40.85 -13.69
C GLY A 289 -3.30 40.67 -14.23
N LYS A 290 -2.30 40.85 -13.35
CA LYS A 290 -0.88 40.80 -13.71
C LYS A 290 -0.41 39.36 -13.80
N GLY A 291 0.36 39.06 -14.85
CA GLY A 291 0.97 37.76 -15.05
C GLY A 291 2.33 37.85 -15.73
N LYS A 292 3.05 36.73 -15.70
CA LYS A 292 4.37 36.51 -16.29
C LYS A 292 4.36 35.19 -17.04
N LEU A 293 4.54 35.25 -18.36
CA LEU A 293 4.69 34.08 -19.23
C LEU A 293 6.17 33.93 -19.62
N SER A 294 6.79 32.84 -19.23
CA SER A 294 8.19 32.51 -19.52
C SER A 294 8.27 31.38 -20.55
N PHE A 295 9.12 31.54 -21.55
CA PHE A 295 9.33 30.59 -22.63
C PHE A 295 10.65 29.82 -22.42
N PRO A 296 10.76 28.57 -22.91
CA PRO A 296 11.99 27.75 -22.77
C PRO A 296 13.24 28.38 -23.39
N ASN A 297 13.05 29.18 -24.44
CA ASN A 297 14.10 29.90 -25.15
C ASN A 297 14.54 31.21 -24.43
N GLY A 298 14.13 31.42 -23.19
CA GLY A 298 14.58 32.52 -22.33
C GLY A 298 13.82 33.84 -22.52
N TYR A 299 12.82 33.89 -23.40
CA TYR A 299 11.95 35.05 -23.52
C TYR A 299 10.89 35.07 -22.42
N VAL A 300 10.49 36.27 -22.01
CA VAL A 300 9.47 36.51 -20.98
C VAL A 300 8.52 37.62 -21.43
N ILE A 301 7.22 37.41 -21.20
CA ILE A 301 6.16 38.41 -21.35
C ILE A 301 5.60 38.71 -19.97
N GLU A 302 5.73 39.96 -19.52
CA GLU A 302 5.10 40.45 -18.28
C GLU A 302 4.04 41.47 -18.62
N GLY A 303 2.80 41.30 -18.14
CA GLY A 303 1.71 42.19 -18.53
C GLY A 303 0.39 41.89 -17.87
N LEU A 304 -0.66 42.53 -18.38
CA LEU A 304 -2.04 42.28 -17.97
C LEU A 304 -2.69 41.26 -18.90
N PHE A 305 -3.25 40.20 -18.31
CA PHE A 305 -3.93 39.10 -18.99
C PHE A 305 -5.41 39.12 -18.62
N SER A 306 -6.29 38.90 -19.60
CA SER A 306 -7.75 39.00 -19.39
C SER A 306 -8.58 37.99 -20.19
N ASN A 307 -8.05 36.80 -20.47
CA ASN A 307 -8.69 35.79 -21.33
C ASN A 307 -8.56 34.37 -20.75
N LYS A 308 -9.39 33.44 -21.25
CA LYS A 308 -9.25 32.00 -20.97
C LYS A 308 -7.96 31.46 -21.59
N TRP A 309 -7.23 30.65 -20.83
CA TRP A 309 -6.07 29.93 -21.35
C TRP A 309 -6.47 29.09 -22.59
N GLY A 310 -5.67 29.13 -23.66
CA GLY A 310 -5.95 28.41 -24.92
C GLY A 310 -6.84 29.14 -25.94
N SER A 311 -7.49 30.26 -25.59
CA SER A 311 -8.40 31.01 -26.50
C SER A 311 -7.74 32.17 -27.25
N GLY A 312 -6.41 32.21 -27.27
CA GLY A 312 -5.61 33.33 -27.78
C GLY A 312 -5.28 34.35 -26.68
N LEU A 313 -3.99 34.55 -26.44
CA LEU A 313 -3.47 35.47 -25.43
C LEU A 313 -3.55 36.91 -25.93
N ARG A 314 -4.37 37.74 -25.26
CA ARG A 314 -4.36 39.20 -25.41
C ARG A 314 -3.64 39.78 -24.21
N THR A 315 -2.49 40.41 -24.45
CA THR A 315 -1.65 40.95 -23.39
C THR A 315 -1.22 42.37 -23.73
N ASN A 316 -1.38 43.30 -22.79
CA ASN A 316 -0.66 44.56 -22.80
C ASN A 316 0.52 44.42 -21.83
N GLY A 317 1.72 44.26 -22.37
CA GLY A 317 2.89 43.87 -21.57
C GLY A 317 4.24 44.18 -22.22
N VAL A 318 5.30 43.98 -21.45
CA VAL A 318 6.69 44.12 -21.86
C VAL A 318 7.24 42.75 -22.25
N PHE A 319 7.83 42.67 -23.44
CA PHE A 319 8.56 41.50 -23.91
C PHE A 319 10.06 41.70 -23.69
N SER A 320 10.69 40.78 -22.96
CA SER A 320 12.12 40.82 -22.65
C SER A 320 12.79 39.47 -22.89
N LYS A 321 14.10 39.49 -23.14
CA LYS A 321 14.95 38.29 -23.21
C LYS A 321 15.83 38.29 -21.96
N LEU A 322 15.85 37.20 -21.19
CA LEU A 322 16.82 37.07 -20.10
C LEU A 322 18.22 36.80 -20.67
N ASP A 323 19.23 37.53 -20.18
CA ASP A 323 20.64 37.24 -20.46
C ASP A 323 21.07 35.95 -19.74
N GLU A 324 21.77 35.08 -20.47
CA GLU A 324 22.18 33.72 -20.07
C GLU A 324 23.08 33.66 -18.82
N GLN A 325 23.55 34.79 -18.28
CA GLN A 325 24.61 34.84 -17.27
C GLN A 325 24.16 35.13 -15.82
N THR A 326 22.87 35.35 -15.54
CA THR A 326 22.43 35.90 -14.22
C THR A 326 21.40 35.13 -13.41
N THR A 327 21.09 33.85 -13.68
CA THR A 327 20.26 33.06 -12.75
C THR A 327 20.67 31.59 -12.63
N PRO A 328 20.56 30.97 -11.43
CA PRO A 328 20.69 29.53 -11.25
C PRO A 328 19.68 28.81 -12.17
N GLY A 329 20.10 27.66 -12.70
CA GLY A 329 19.56 27.03 -13.90
C GLY A 329 18.04 27.10 -14.11
N VAL A 330 17.66 27.27 -15.38
CA VAL A 330 16.27 27.26 -15.93
C VAL A 330 15.41 26.12 -15.33
N ASN A 331 16.05 25.02 -14.90
CA ASN A 331 15.42 23.87 -14.24
C ASN A 331 14.77 24.18 -12.88
N SER A 332 15.28 25.14 -12.10
CA SER A 332 14.70 25.50 -10.78
C SER A 332 13.32 26.15 -10.91
N LYS A 333 13.03 26.81 -12.03
CA LYS A 333 11.75 27.47 -12.30
C LYS A 333 10.66 26.54 -12.82
N LEU A 334 11.00 25.30 -13.22
CA LEU A 334 10.07 24.31 -13.75
C LEU A 334 9.52 23.35 -12.69
N GLN A 335 9.97 23.48 -11.43
CA GLN A 335 9.50 22.67 -10.32
C GLN A 335 8.10 23.12 -9.86
N LEU A 336 7.27 22.11 -9.59
CA LEU A 336 5.92 22.22 -9.05
C LEU A 336 5.94 21.89 -7.55
N GLY A 337 4.99 22.45 -6.82
CA GLY A 337 4.68 22.07 -5.45
C GLY A 337 5.34 22.89 -4.35
N SER A 338 5.89 24.05 -4.72
CA SER A 338 6.31 25.09 -3.78
C SER A 338 5.15 25.62 -2.91
N GLN A 339 3.90 25.48 -3.37
CA GLN A 339 2.69 25.95 -2.69
C GLN A 339 1.77 24.82 -2.22
N ILE A 340 2.18 23.55 -2.32
CA ILE A 340 1.41 22.42 -1.76
C ILE A 340 1.71 22.28 -0.26
N ILE A 341 0.80 21.60 0.44
CA ILE A 341 1.03 20.97 1.74
C ILE A 341 2.41 20.28 1.78
N ALA A 342 3.16 20.51 2.86
CA ALA A 342 4.46 19.90 3.10
C ALA A 342 4.37 18.36 3.10
N ALA A 343 5.42 17.67 2.69
CA ALA A 343 5.39 16.21 2.51
C ALA A 343 5.03 15.46 3.81
N GLU A 344 5.38 16.03 4.97
CA GLU A 344 5.10 15.50 6.32
C GLU A 344 3.62 15.59 6.70
N GLU A 345 2.90 16.56 6.13
CA GLU A 345 1.47 16.76 6.38
C GLU A 345 0.61 15.95 5.40
N ARG A 346 1.19 15.48 4.29
CA ARG A 346 0.50 14.60 3.33
C ARG A 346 0.28 13.23 3.95
N TRP A 347 -0.87 12.65 3.61
CA TRP A 347 -1.24 11.30 4.04
C TRP A 347 -1.20 11.04 5.55
N ARG A 348 -1.22 12.07 6.41
CA ARG A 348 -1.20 11.91 7.88
C ARG A 348 -2.22 10.90 8.40
N GLY A 349 -3.37 10.76 7.73
CA GLY A 349 -4.40 9.77 8.05
C GLY A 349 -3.92 8.32 8.03
N ILE A 350 -2.96 7.94 7.16
CA ILE A 350 -2.41 6.56 7.14
C ILE A 350 -1.55 6.27 8.37
N TYR A 351 -0.78 7.27 8.81
CA TYR A 351 0.12 7.14 9.95
C TYR A 351 -0.62 7.25 11.28
N GLN A 352 -1.61 8.15 11.36
CA GLN A 352 -2.40 8.34 12.57
C GLN A 352 -3.10 7.06 13.00
N GLN A 353 -3.61 6.28 12.04
CA GLN A 353 -4.23 4.97 12.33
C GLN A 353 -3.23 3.98 12.93
N PHE A 354 -2.00 3.96 12.41
CA PHE A 354 -0.93 3.12 12.97
C PHE A 354 -0.48 3.61 14.35
N GLU A 355 -0.39 4.92 14.55
CA GLU A 355 -0.06 5.50 15.86
C GLU A 355 -1.15 5.23 16.90
N ASP A 356 -2.42 5.27 16.52
CA ASP A 356 -3.53 4.96 17.42
C ASP A 356 -3.55 3.47 17.77
N PHE A 357 -3.16 2.59 16.84
CA PHE A 357 -2.90 1.17 17.12
C PHE A 357 -1.70 0.96 18.06
N LEU A 358 -0.61 1.73 17.93
CA LEU A 358 0.50 1.68 18.90
C LEU A 358 0.04 2.11 20.31
N LYS A 359 -0.78 3.16 20.40
CA LYS A 359 -1.30 3.68 21.68
C LYS A 359 -2.28 2.71 22.36
N SER A 360 -2.98 1.87 21.60
CA SER A 360 -3.88 0.86 22.18
C SER A 360 -3.13 -0.30 22.85
N GLY A 361 -1.79 -0.36 22.75
CA GLY A 361 -0.97 -1.44 23.30
C GLY A 361 -0.97 -2.70 22.42
N CYS A 362 -1.27 -2.55 21.11
CA CYS A 362 -1.26 -3.64 20.13
C CYS A 362 -2.18 -4.83 20.51
N VAL A 363 -3.33 -4.56 21.14
CA VAL A 363 -4.30 -5.59 21.55
C VAL A 363 -4.89 -6.28 20.31
N GLU A 364 -5.13 -7.60 20.37
CA GLU A 364 -5.61 -8.43 19.26
C GLU A 364 -6.84 -7.84 18.54
N THR A 365 -7.81 -7.31 19.27
CA THR A 365 -9.02 -6.67 18.70
C THR A 365 -8.69 -5.42 17.87
N SER A 366 -7.72 -4.62 18.31
CA SER A 366 -7.24 -3.47 17.56
C SER A 366 -6.35 -3.87 16.38
N SER A 367 -5.68 -5.03 16.47
CA SER A 367 -4.88 -5.62 15.41
C SER A 367 -5.74 -6.10 14.25
N GLU A 368 -6.87 -6.77 14.51
CA GLU A 368 -7.81 -7.20 13.47
C GLU A 368 -8.42 -6.00 12.72
N SER A 369 -8.86 -4.97 13.46
CA SER A 369 -9.39 -3.73 12.89
C SER A 369 -8.35 -2.98 12.05
N PHE A 370 -7.10 -2.92 12.53
CA PHE A 370 -6.00 -2.24 11.85
C PHE A 370 -5.47 -3.03 10.64
N LEU A 371 -5.20 -4.32 10.75
CA LEU A 371 -4.66 -5.18 9.69
C LEU A 371 -5.69 -5.43 8.59
N GLY A 372 -6.98 -5.28 8.87
CA GLY A 372 -8.01 -5.69 7.92
C GLY A 372 -7.85 -7.18 7.61
N PHE A 373 -8.30 -7.62 6.44
CA PHE A 373 -8.52 -9.04 6.20
C PHE A 373 -7.24 -9.87 6.13
N HIS A 374 -7.13 -10.88 6.98
CA HIS A 374 -6.38 -12.11 6.71
C HIS A 374 -7.25 -13.38 6.84
N SER A 375 -7.34 -14.06 5.69
CA SER A 375 -7.48 -15.50 5.42
C SER A 375 -8.78 -16.29 5.75
N GLU A 376 -9.40 -16.78 4.67
CA GLU A 376 -9.83 -18.18 4.43
C GLU A 376 -11.09 -18.81 5.03
N ASN A 377 -11.86 -18.21 5.95
CA ASN A 377 -13.03 -18.93 6.51
C ASN A 377 -14.41 -18.28 6.36
N SER A 378 -14.57 -17.32 5.45
CA SER A 378 -15.91 -16.82 5.11
C SER A 378 -16.40 -17.50 3.83
N ARG A 379 -17.35 -18.43 3.97
CA ARG A 379 -18.18 -18.92 2.85
C ARG A 379 -18.72 -17.69 2.12
N ASP A 380 -18.24 -17.46 0.91
CA ASP A 380 -18.68 -16.35 0.07
C ASP A 380 -20.17 -16.54 -0.27
N PRO A 381 -21.10 -15.70 0.26
CA PRO A 381 -22.52 -15.85 -0.01
C PRO A 381 -22.87 -15.64 -1.50
N ARG A 382 -21.96 -15.10 -2.31
CA ARG A 382 -22.15 -14.90 -3.77
C ARG A 382 -22.34 -16.20 -4.55
N LYS A 383 -21.78 -17.32 -4.09
CA LYS A 383 -21.93 -18.62 -4.79
C LYS A 383 -23.36 -19.16 -4.67
N ASN A 384 -24.06 -18.90 -3.57
CA ASN A 384 -25.38 -19.45 -3.32
C ASN A 384 -26.51 -18.75 -4.12
N LEU A 385 -26.30 -17.52 -4.59
CA LEU A 385 -27.32 -16.80 -5.36
C LEU A 385 -27.33 -17.21 -6.84
N LYS A 386 -26.14 -17.40 -7.45
CA LYS A 386 -26.01 -17.85 -8.85
C LYS A 386 -26.28 -19.35 -9.06
N GLU A 387 -26.04 -20.18 -8.05
CA GLU A 387 -26.34 -21.63 -8.12
C GLU A 387 -27.84 -21.95 -8.03
N ARG A 388 -28.68 -20.98 -7.65
CA ARG A 388 -30.12 -21.17 -7.53
C ARG A 388 -30.89 -20.93 -8.83
N GLU A 389 -30.29 -20.21 -9.78
CA GLU A 389 -30.90 -19.89 -11.09
C GLU A 389 -30.53 -20.90 -12.19
N SER A 390 -29.53 -21.75 -11.98
CA SER A 390 -29.07 -22.74 -12.98
C SER A 390 -29.70 -24.14 -12.83
N ARG A 391 -30.76 -24.29 -12.02
CA ARG A 391 -31.41 -25.58 -11.75
C ARG A 391 -32.77 -25.80 -12.41
N GLU A 392 -33.20 -24.91 -13.29
CA GLU A 392 -34.39 -25.09 -14.13
C GLU A 392 -34.02 -24.96 -15.61
N GLU A 393 -33.29 -25.95 -16.16
CA GLU A 393 -33.39 -26.36 -17.57
C GLU A 393 -32.51 -27.61 -17.81
N VAL A 394 -33.14 -28.74 -18.07
CA VAL A 394 -32.48 -30.00 -18.49
C VAL A 394 -32.79 -30.22 -19.96
N GLY A 395 -31.74 -30.42 -20.79
CA GLY A 395 -31.92 -30.91 -22.15
C GLY A 395 -30.65 -31.12 -22.98
N ARG A 396 -30.17 -32.37 -22.99
CA ARG A 396 -29.47 -33.12 -24.09
C ARG A 396 -28.03 -32.78 -24.52
N ASP A 397 -27.22 -33.83 -24.36
CA ASP A 397 -26.34 -34.50 -25.31
C ASP A 397 -25.09 -33.85 -25.95
N THR A 398 -24.08 -34.72 -26.02
CA THR A 398 -22.92 -34.84 -26.94
C THR A 398 -21.54 -34.31 -26.55
N GLU A 399 -20.59 -35.24 -26.68
CA GLU A 399 -19.15 -35.22 -26.49
C GLU A 399 -18.43 -34.34 -27.53
N SER A 400 -17.35 -33.65 -27.14
CA SER A 400 -16.00 -33.83 -27.73
C SER A 400 -14.99 -32.82 -27.14
N GLU A 401 -13.76 -33.30 -27.06
CA GLU A 401 -12.59 -32.73 -26.41
C GLU A 401 -11.97 -31.54 -27.17
N THR A 402 -11.34 -30.60 -26.46
CA THR A 402 -9.92 -30.20 -26.68
C THR A 402 -9.42 -29.23 -25.60
N ALA A 403 -8.12 -29.32 -25.34
CA ALA A 403 -7.39 -28.96 -24.14
C ALA A 403 -6.99 -27.48 -23.98
N ALA A 404 -6.80 -27.04 -22.73
CA ALA A 404 -5.64 -26.27 -22.28
C ALA A 404 -5.56 -26.22 -20.72
N TYR A 405 -4.41 -26.65 -20.19
CA TYR A 405 -3.77 -26.41 -18.87
C TYR A 405 -4.48 -25.41 -17.91
N GLY A 406 -4.69 -25.66 -16.62
CA GLY A 406 -4.06 -26.60 -15.70
C GLY A 406 -3.49 -25.84 -14.50
N ASP A 407 -4.25 -25.73 -13.41
CA ASP A 407 -3.68 -25.73 -12.06
C ASP A 407 -4.71 -26.32 -11.07
N GLN A 408 -4.44 -27.56 -10.64
CA GLN A 408 -5.18 -28.31 -9.65
C GLN A 408 -4.39 -28.31 -8.35
N GLY A 409 -5.01 -27.84 -7.28
CA GLY A 409 -4.51 -27.97 -5.92
C GLY A 409 -5.65 -28.21 -4.93
N TYR A 410 -6.33 -29.36 -5.03
CA TYR A 410 -7.11 -29.91 -3.93
C TYR A 410 -6.16 -30.47 -2.88
N LEU A 411 -6.26 -30.09 -1.60
CA LEU A 411 -5.75 -30.90 -0.49
C LEU A 411 -6.59 -30.77 0.80
N TYR A 412 -6.57 -31.86 1.56
CA TYR A 412 -7.50 -32.38 2.55
C TYR A 412 -7.11 -32.03 4.00
N CYS A 413 -8.09 -32.03 4.92
CA CYS A 413 -7.91 -31.83 6.36
C CYS A 413 -7.50 -33.12 7.09
N ASP A 414 -6.33 -33.15 7.73
CA ASP A 414 -6.01 -34.21 8.70
C ASP A 414 -6.26 -33.69 10.13
N ARG A 415 -7.28 -34.27 10.79
CA ARG A 415 -7.60 -34.03 12.20
C ARG A 415 -6.92 -35.12 13.03
N GLN A 416 -5.79 -34.81 13.65
CA GLN A 416 -5.27 -35.65 14.74
C GLN A 416 -5.85 -35.21 16.08
N LYS A 417 -6.43 -36.18 16.80
CA LYS A 417 -6.96 -36.06 18.17
C LYS A 417 -5.81 -35.90 19.18
N PRO A 418 -6.05 -35.25 20.34
CA PRO A 418 -5.05 -35.17 21.40
C PRO A 418 -5.01 -36.48 22.19
N THR A 419 -3.80 -37.01 22.43
CA THR A 419 -3.53 -38.04 23.45
C THR A 419 -2.69 -37.42 24.56
N GLU A 420 -3.09 -37.71 25.79
CA GLU A 420 -2.48 -37.29 27.05
C GLU A 420 -1.06 -37.86 27.26
N GLY A 421 -0.25 -37.12 28.02
CA GLY A 421 0.86 -37.67 28.81
C GLY A 421 2.26 -37.48 28.22
N GLU A 422 2.97 -36.43 28.64
CA GLU A 422 4.04 -36.53 29.66
C GLU A 422 4.84 -35.21 29.74
N ASN A 423 4.95 -34.70 30.97
CA ASN A 423 5.74 -33.55 31.35
C ASN A 423 7.21 -33.72 30.97
N LYS A 424 7.72 -32.86 30.07
CA LYS A 424 9.12 -32.43 30.08
C LYS A 424 9.18 -30.92 29.84
N SER A 425 9.54 -30.21 30.90
CA SER A 425 10.05 -28.84 30.86
C SER A 425 11.19 -28.73 29.85
N PRO A 426 11.21 -27.74 28.94
CA PRO A 426 12.42 -27.42 28.23
C PRO A 426 13.28 -26.48 29.10
N GLU A 427 14.13 -27.07 29.93
CA GLU A 427 15.42 -26.44 30.20
C GLU A 427 16.22 -26.51 28.89
N GLY A 428 16.21 -25.39 28.19
CA GLY A 428 16.89 -25.21 26.92
C GLY A 428 17.00 -23.72 26.66
N SER A 429 17.97 -23.09 27.33
CA SER A 429 18.45 -21.75 27.03
C SER A 429 18.98 -21.73 25.58
N SER A 430 18.06 -21.58 24.63
CA SER A 430 18.35 -21.18 23.27
C SER A 430 18.58 -19.67 23.31
N ARG A 431 19.86 -19.31 23.26
CA ARG A 431 20.35 -17.97 23.02
C ARG A 431 19.79 -17.52 21.65
N ARG A 432 18.62 -16.87 21.64
CA ARG A 432 18.10 -16.17 20.45
C ARG A 432 19.18 -15.17 20.06
N GLU A 433 19.81 -15.36 18.91
CA GLU A 433 20.65 -14.34 18.30
C GLU A 433 19.80 -13.08 18.15
N GLU A 434 20.19 -11.99 18.82
CA GLU A 434 19.51 -10.71 18.73
C GLU A 434 19.62 -10.21 17.28
N LEU A 435 18.53 -10.36 16.51
CA LEU A 435 18.46 -9.85 15.15
C LEU A 435 18.66 -8.33 15.18
N SER A 436 19.52 -7.81 14.31
CA SER A 436 19.73 -6.38 14.14
C SER A 436 18.40 -5.68 13.81
N LEU A 437 18.26 -4.41 14.20
CA LEU A 437 17.03 -3.64 13.95
C LEU A 437 16.64 -3.64 12.46
N ARG A 438 17.63 -3.59 11.56
CA ARG A 438 17.40 -3.68 10.11
C ARG A 438 16.72 -4.98 9.71
N GLU A 439 17.16 -6.10 10.26
CA GLU A 439 16.62 -7.42 9.93
C GLU A 439 15.20 -7.62 10.50
N GLN A 440 14.95 -7.11 11.72
CA GLN A 440 13.62 -7.10 12.31
C GLN A 440 12.63 -6.26 11.49
N VAL A 441 13.05 -5.07 11.06
CA VAL A 441 12.24 -4.18 10.20
C VAL A 441 11.99 -4.83 8.84
N ARG A 442 13.00 -5.47 8.24
CA ARG A 442 12.87 -6.18 6.97
C ARG A 442 11.79 -7.26 7.03
N LEU A 443 11.89 -8.18 7.99
CA LEU A 443 10.90 -9.25 8.16
C LEU A 443 9.49 -8.71 8.45
N ALA A 444 9.40 -7.60 9.20
CA ALA A 444 8.14 -6.96 9.53
C ALA A 444 7.50 -6.21 8.35
N LEU A 445 8.28 -5.66 7.42
CA LEU A 445 7.79 -4.97 6.23
C LEU A 445 7.42 -5.95 5.11
N GLU A 446 8.15 -7.07 4.97
CA GLU A 446 7.86 -8.11 3.98
C GLU A 446 6.59 -8.91 4.29
N SER A 447 6.20 -9.00 5.57
CA SER A 447 5.00 -9.72 5.97
C SER A 447 3.73 -8.90 5.70
N ALA A 448 2.88 -9.39 4.79
CA ALA A 448 1.54 -8.85 4.58
C ALA A 448 0.66 -8.90 5.84
N HIS A 449 1.03 -9.75 6.82
CA HIS A 449 0.30 -9.95 8.07
C HIS A 449 0.76 -9.08 9.22
N HIS A 450 1.83 -8.33 9.01
CA HIS A 450 2.38 -7.48 10.03
C HIS A 450 1.88 -6.04 9.88
N PRO A 451 1.62 -5.31 10.99
CA PRO A 451 1.13 -3.93 10.94
C PRO A 451 2.02 -3.00 10.10
N LEU A 452 3.35 -3.17 10.19
CA LEU A 452 4.30 -2.41 9.37
C LEU A 452 4.21 -2.77 7.88
N GLY A 453 4.03 -4.05 7.52
CA GLY A 453 3.83 -4.46 6.12
C GLY A 453 2.53 -3.91 5.53
N LYS A 454 1.44 -3.87 6.32
CA LYS A 454 0.22 -3.15 5.90
C LYS A 454 0.48 -1.67 5.70
N LEU A 455 1.20 -1.02 6.64
CA LEU A 455 1.54 0.40 6.50
C LEU A 455 2.35 0.66 5.22
N LEU A 456 3.32 -0.20 4.88
CA LEU A 456 4.08 -0.13 3.63
C LEU A 456 3.19 -0.27 2.40
N HIS A 457 2.23 -1.21 2.43
CA HIS A 457 1.25 -1.34 1.36
C HIS A 457 0.42 -0.06 1.19
N MET A 458 -0.05 0.54 2.28
CA MET A 458 -0.81 1.79 2.24
C MET A 458 0.04 2.94 1.69
N VAL A 459 1.31 3.07 2.10
CA VAL A 459 2.27 4.04 1.57
C VAL A 459 2.46 3.86 0.06
N THR A 460 2.58 2.62 -0.40
CA THR A 460 2.72 2.29 -1.82
C THR A 460 1.48 2.72 -2.61
N LEU A 461 0.27 2.41 -2.09
CA LEU A 461 -0.99 2.82 -2.72
C LEU A 461 -1.17 4.33 -2.79
N THR A 462 -0.78 5.06 -1.74
CA THR A 462 -0.88 6.53 -1.72
C THR A 462 0.13 7.17 -2.66
N PHE A 463 1.35 6.63 -2.73
CA PHE A 463 2.36 7.08 -3.69
C PHE A 463 1.88 6.87 -5.13
N GLN A 464 1.34 5.69 -5.44
CA GLN A 464 0.76 5.38 -6.74
C GLN A 464 -0.43 6.28 -7.08
N ALA A 465 -1.28 6.60 -6.10
CA ALA A 465 -2.40 7.52 -6.32
C ALA A 465 -1.91 8.92 -6.75
N SER A 466 -0.86 9.43 -6.11
CA SER A 466 -0.27 10.73 -6.45
C SER A 466 0.48 10.73 -7.79
N TYR A 467 1.29 9.70 -8.05
CA TYR A 467 2.37 9.78 -9.03
C TYR A 467 2.27 8.76 -10.19
N SER A 468 1.41 7.74 -10.10
CA SER A 468 1.24 6.72 -11.15
C SER A 468 0.02 6.99 -12.03
N GLY A 469 0.02 6.57 -13.30
CA GLY A 469 -1.15 6.63 -14.18
C GLY A 469 -1.35 7.95 -14.94
N ILE A 470 -2.53 8.57 -14.81
CA ILE A 470 -2.86 9.78 -15.57
C ILE A 470 -1.93 10.91 -15.17
N GLY A 471 -1.19 11.43 -16.14
CA GLY A 471 -0.26 12.51 -15.89
C GLY A 471 0.93 12.07 -15.02
N THR A 472 1.46 10.85 -15.19
CA THR A 472 2.83 10.54 -14.79
C THR A 472 3.74 11.55 -15.46
N TYR A 473 4.12 12.58 -14.72
CA TYR A 473 4.63 13.80 -15.31
C TYR A 473 5.96 14.14 -14.68
N LYS A 474 6.96 14.37 -15.55
CA LYS A 474 8.34 14.71 -15.16
C LYS A 474 8.42 15.81 -14.10
N ARG A 475 7.45 16.71 -14.05
CA ARG A 475 7.45 17.85 -13.12
C ARG A 475 7.03 17.52 -11.69
N LEU A 476 6.39 16.35 -11.46
CA LEU A 476 6.10 15.86 -10.11
C LEU A 476 7.31 15.21 -9.44
N LEU A 477 8.41 15.00 -10.17
CA LEU A 477 9.61 14.32 -9.67
C LEU A 477 10.10 14.90 -8.34
N SER A 478 10.13 16.24 -8.22
CA SER A 478 10.56 16.91 -6.99
C SER A 478 9.67 16.58 -5.78
N LEU A 479 8.35 16.48 -5.99
CA LEU A 479 7.38 16.13 -4.96
C LEU A 479 7.47 14.66 -4.58
N ALA A 480 7.58 13.78 -5.58
CA ALA A 480 7.75 12.35 -5.39
C ALA A 480 9.02 12.05 -4.59
N ARG A 481 10.14 12.70 -4.93
CA ARG A 481 11.42 12.57 -4.21
C ARG A 481 11.29 12.94 -2.73
N GLN A 482 10.73 14.11 -2.44
CA GLN A 482 10.52 14.55 -1.05
C GLN A 482 9.64 13.57 -0.28
N GLU A 483 8.55 13.10 -0.91
CA GLU A 483 7.60 12.17 -0.29
C GLU A 483 8.23 10.81 0.03
N VAL A 484 9.10 10.27 -0.85
CA VAL A 484 9.85 9.02 -0.58
C VAL A 484 10.74 9.16 0.65
N VAL A 485 11.51 10.25 0.75
CA VAL A 485 12.41 10.49 1.89
C VAL A 485 11.62 10.65 3.19
N THR A 486 10.52 11.42 3.17
CA THR A 486 9.63 11.59 4.32
C THR A 486 8.98 10.28 4.76
N HIS A 487 8.57 9.43 3.81
CA HIS A 487 8.02 8.11 4.11
C HIS A 487 9.07 7.20 4.78
N ALA A 488 10.31 7.17 4.27
CA ALA A 488 11.39 6.41 4.89
C ALA A 488 11.68 6.88 6.33
N GLN A 489 11.78 8.20 6.54
CA GLN A 489 11.95 8.79 7.87
C GLN A 489 10.83 8.40 8.84
N THR A 490 9.57 8.52 8.40
CA THR A 490 8.40 8.21 9.22
C THR A 490 8.35 6.73 9.57
N LEU A 491 8.64 5.83 8.61
CA LEU A 491 8.71 4.39 8.85
C LEU A 491 9.82 4.01 9.83
N LEU A 492 10.96 4.69 9.81
CA LEU A 492 12.03 4.46 10.78
C LEU A 492 11.61 4.86 12.20
N ILE A 493 10.95 6.01 12.35
CA ILE A 493 10.46 6.47 13.65
C ILE A 493 9.40 5.50 14.20
N LEU A 494 8.45 5.09 13.36
CA LEU A 494 7.36 4.19 13.77
C LEU A 494 7.85 2.77 14.07
N SER A 495 8.77 2.23 13.27
CA SER A 495 9.36 0.92 13.55
C SER A 495 10.16 0.92 14.87
N ARG A 496 10.97 1.96 15.13
CA ARG A 496 11.66 2.10 16.42
C ARG A 496 10.69 2.11 17.59
N ARG A 497 9.58 2.86 17.49
CA ARG A 497 8.54 2.87 18.53
C ARG A 497 7.94 1.48 18.73
N PHE A 498 7.55 0.80 17.64
CA PHE A 498 6.95 -0.54 17.68
C PHE A 498 7.86 -1.58 18.37
N PHE A 499 9.16 -1.58 18.07
CA PHE A 499 10.09 -2.52 18.68
C PHE A 499 10.54 -2.10 20.09
N SER A 500 10.56 -0.80 20.40
CA SER A 500 10.92 -0.29 21.74
C SER A 500 9.87 -0.61 22.82
N THR A 501 8.62 -0.88 22.45
CA THR A 501 7.54 -1.24 23.39
C THR A 501 7.56 -2.71 23.81
N SER A 502 8.46 -3.54 23.28
CA SER A 502 8.68 -4.89 23.77
C SER A 502 9.55 -4.86 25.04
N PRO A 503 9.15 -5.47 26.17
CA PRO A 503 9.78 -5.29 27.50
C PRO A 503 11.10 -6.04 27.67
N GLN A 504 11.85 -6.22 26.59
CA GLN A 504 13.21 -6.75 26.59
C GLN A 504 14.04 -5.86 25.68
N ASN A 505 14.57 -4.75 26.21
CA ASN A 505 15.75 -4.05 25.70
C ASN A 505 16.12 -2.89 26.64
N ASP A 506 16.75 -3.22 27.76
CA ASP A 506 17.69 -2.29 28.40
C ASP A 506 18.90 -2.20 27.47
N VAL A 507 18.98 -1.14 26.67
CA VAL A 507 20.09 -0.92 25.74
C VAL A 507 21.32 -0.50 26.55
N THR A 508 22.23 -1.43 26.81
CA THR A 508 23.64 -1.10 27.02
C THR A 508 24.24 -0.65 25.70
N SER A 509 24.65 0.61 25.68
CA SER A 509 25.48 1.28 24.68
C SER A 509 26.67 0.43 24.22
N GLN A 510 26.69 -0.03 22.95
CA GLN A 510 27.95 -0.21 22.20
C GLN A 510 27.89 -0.41 20.67
N ASP A 511 26.74 -0.32 19.99
CA ASP A 511 26.69 -0.28 18.51
C ASP A 511 26.21 1.09 18.02
N SER A 512 27.15 2.01 17.81
CA SER A 512 26.92 3.36 17.28
C SER A 512 27.35 3.44 15.81
N GLU A 513 26.78 2.58 14.95
CA GLU A 513 26.57 2.99 13.56
C GLU A 513 25.26 3.76 13.54
N GLU A 514 25.30 5.03 13.13
CA GLU A 514 24.11 5.88 13.04
C GLU A 514 23.11 5.25 12.07
N GLN A 515 22.14 4.52 12.60
CA GLN A 515 21.05 3.94 11.82
C GLN A 515 20.20 5.09 11.25
N THR A 516 20.49 5.47 10.00
CA THR A 516 19.78 6.50 9.24
C THR A 516 18.56 5.91 8.50
N PRO A 517 17.59 6.74 8.09
CA PRO A 517 16.51 6.29 7.20
C PRO A 517 17.03 5.68 5.89
N PHE A 518 18.18 6.17 5.41
CA PHE A 518 18.84 5.76 4.17
C PHE A 518 19.49 4.38 4.26
N THR A 519 19.92 3.95 5.45
CA THR A 519 20.58 2.63 5.65
C THR A 519 19.60 1.52 6.04
N VAL A 520 18.49 1.87 6.70
CA VAL A 520 17.54 0.89 7.26
C VAL A 520 16.26 0.78 6.43
N THR A 521 15.54 1.88 6.25
CA THR A 521 14.15 1.87 5.73
C THR A 521 14.04 2.18 4.25
N LEU A 522 14.87 3.07 3.72
CA LEU A 522 14.84 3.46 2.31
C LEU A 522 15.13 2.27 1.38
N PRO A 523 16.12 1.39 1.64
CA PRO A 523 16.37 0.23 0.77
C PRO A 523 15.21 -0.77 0.74
N LEU A 524 14.38 -0.80 1.79
CA LEU A 524 13.20 -1.67 1.89
C LEU A 524 11.96 -1.05 1.24
N LEU A 525 11.86 0.29 1.32
CA LEU A 525 10.77 1.06 0.72
C LEU A 525 10.95 1.22 -0.79
N LEU A 526 12.16 1.52 -1.25
CA LEU A 526 12.44 1.94 -2.62
C LEU A 526 12.02 0.91 -3.67
N PRO A 527 12.23 -0.42 -3.51
CA PRO A 527 11.76 -1.42 -4.48
C PRO A 527 10.24 -1.36 -4.77
N HIS A 528 9.43 -0.96 -3.79
CA HIS A 528 7.98 -0.85 -3.93
C HIS A 528 7.54 0.41 -4.69
N LEU A 529 8.34 1.48 -4.60
CA LEU A 529 8.07 2.79 -5.22
C LEU A 529 8.87 3.00 -6.52
N TYR A 530 9.87 2.15 -6.78
CA TYR A 530 10.85 2.29 -7.86
C TYR A 530 10.21 2.38 -9.25
N PRO A 531 9.22 1.54 -9.64
CA PRO A 531 8.66 1.61 -10.98
C PRO A 531 8.06 2.99 -11.31
N ASP A 532 7.30 3.54 -10.37
CA ASP A 532 6.63 4.84 -10.54
C ASP A 532 7.62 6.00 -10.44
N LEU A 533 8.55 5.93 -9.48
CA LEU A 533 9.58 6.96 -9.29
C LEU A 533 10.57 7.00 -10.47
N PHE A 534 11.08 5.85 -10.88
CA PHE A 534 12.06 5.75 -11.96
C PHE A 534 11.46 6.18 -13.30
N MET A 535 10.17 5.89 -13.55
CA MET A 535 9.46 6.42 -14.71
C MET A 535 9.53 7.97 -14.76
N MET A 536 9.40 8.64 -13.62
CA MET A 536 9.54 10.11 -13.57
C MET A 536 10.97 10.57 -13.86
N TYR A 537 12.00 9.89 -13.34
CA TYR A 537 13.39 10.18 -13.68
C TYR A 537 13.66 9.98 -15.18
N MET A 538 13.16 8.88 -15.75
CA MET A 538 13.27 8.59 -17.17
C MET A 538 12.65 9.70 -18.03
N LEU A 539 11.45 10.17 -17.67
CA LEU A 539 10.76 11.24 -18.40
C LEU A 539 11.44 12.61 -18.22
N TYR A 540 12.00 12.89 -17.04
CA TYR A 540 12.68 14.16 -16.76
C TYR A 540 14.03 14.26 -17.46
N HIS A 541 14.79 13.16 -17.51
CA HIS A 541 16.13 13.11 -18.11
C HIS A 541 16.15 12.59 -19.56
N GLU A 542 14.99 12.35 -20.17
CA GLU A 542 14.87 11.86 -21.55
C GLU A 542 15.73 12.65 -22.56
N PRO A 543 15.74 14.01 -22.56
CA PRO A 543 16.52 14.75 -23.54
C PRO A 543 18.03 14.54 -23.40
N GLY A 544 18.52 14.45 -22.16
CA GLY A 544 19.93 14.18 -21.87
C GLY A 544 20.32 12.76 -22.24
N ASP A 545 19.47 11.78 -21.90
CA ASP A 545 19.70 10.38 -22.22
C ASP A 545 19.62 10.11 -23.73
N ALA A 546 18.81 10.86 -24.47
CA ALA A 546 18.76 10.77 -25.93
C ALA A 546 20.08 11.21 -26.58
N LEU A 547 20.70 12.29 -26.09
CA LEU A 547 22.03 12.74 -26.55
C LEU A 547 23.12 11.73 -26.19
N TYR A 548 23.11 11.25 -24.95
CA TYR A 548 24.04 10.23 -24.49
C TYR A 548 23.92 8.95 -25.32
N TRP A 549 22.70 8.47 -25.58
CA TRP A 549 22.47 7.25 -26.35
C TRP A 549 22.99 7.36 -27.79
N LYS A 550 22.85 8.53 -28.42
CA LYS A 550 23.46 8.79 -29.73
C LYS A 550 24.99 8.66 -29.67
N GLY A 551 25.62 9.20 -28.64
CA GLY A 551 27.06 9.05 -28.38
C GLY A 551 27.47 7.58 -28.23
N ILE A 552 26.72 6.80 -27.44
CA ILE A 552 26.94 5.35 -27.27
C ILE A 552 26.84 4.59 -28.59
N VAL A 553 25.83 4.89 -29.41
CA VAL A 553 25.69 4.26 -30.74
C VAL A 553 26.91 4.55 -31.61
N HIS A 554 27.44 5.78 -31.55
CA HIS A 554 28.62 6.18 -32.31
C HIS A 554 29.90 5.45 -31.82
N LEU A 555 30.19 5.51 -30.53
CA LEU A 555 31.35 4.81 -29.93
C LEU A 555 31.24 3.28 -30.07
N GLY A 556 30.01 2.77 -30.15
CA GLY A 556 29.69 1.38 -30.43
C GLY A 556 30.09 0.88 -31.82
N LEU A 557 30.38 1.77 -32.78
CA LEU A 557 30.84 1.41 -34.13
C LEU A 557 32.33 1.06 -34.19
N LEU A 558 33.13 1.60 -33.27
CA LEU A 558 34.57 1.35 -33.21
C LEU A 558 34.84 -0.01 -32.55
N PRO A 559 35.76 -0.86 -33.08
CA PRO A 559 36.30 -2.03 -32.35
C PRO A 559 37.04 -1.63 -31.06
N ASP A 560 37.16 -2.53 -30.08
CA ASP A 560 37.69 -2.19 -28.74
C ASP A 560 39.07 -1.54 -28.78
N LEU A 561 40.01 -2.09 -29.55
CA LEU A 561 41.36 -1.51 -29.68
C LEU A 561 41.34 -0.11 -30.32
N LYS A 562 40.43 0.13 -31.25
CA LYS A 562 40.27 1.43 -31.91
C LYS A 562 39.57 2.43 -31.01
N LEU A 563 38.67 1.97 -30.16
CA LEU A 563 38.03 2.81 -29.15
C LEU A 563 39.02 3.21 -28.05
N LEU A 564 39.86 2.28 -27.57
CA LEU A 564 40.93 2.60 -26.61
C LEU A 564 41.94 3.60 -27.18
N GLU A 565 42.29 3.47 -28.47
CA GLU A 565 43.14 4.43 -29.17
C GLU A 565 42.46 5.80 -29.32
N PHE A 566 41.16 5.82 -29.67
CA PHE A 566 40.38 7.04 -29.84
C PHE A 566 40.19 7.83 -28.53
N LEU A 567 40.00 7.12 -27.41
CA LEU A 567 39.88 7.70 -26.07
C LEU A 567 41.24 8.08 -25.45
N GLU A 568 42.34 7.96 -26.21
CA GLU A 568 43.71 8.27 -25.77
C GLU A 568 44.18 7.46 -24.54
N VAL A 569 43.64 6.25 -24.34
CA VAL A 569 44.06 5.36 -23.25
C VAL A 569 45.52 4.95 -23.44
N GLN A 570 46.34 5.10 -22.41
CA GLN A 570 47.76 4.75 -22.47
C GLN A 570 47.96 3.29 -22.86
N LYS A 571 48.77 3.03 -23.91
CA LYS A 571 48.94 1.70 -24.53
C LYS A 571 49.39 0.59 -23.58
N HIS A 572 50.08 0.95 -22.49
CA HIS A 572 50.55 -0.01 -21.50
C HIS A 572 49.43 -0.52 -20.57
N LEU A 573 48.27 0.15 -20.55
CA LEU A 573 47.08 -0.24 -19.79
C LEU A 573 46.18 -1.20 -20.58
N TRP A 574 46.49 -1.48 -21.85
CA TRP A 574 45.64 -2.29 -22.71
C TRP A 574 45.75 -3.78 -22.35
N PRO A 575 44.64 -4.48 -22.07
CA PRO A 575 44.65 -5.90 -21.69
C PRO A 575 44.83 -6.82 -22.92
N LEU A 576 45.95 -6.65 -23.63
CA LEU A 576 46.28 -7.41 -24.85
C LEU A 576 46.59 -8.89 -24.57
N GLN A 577 46.84 -9.27 -23.32
CA GLN A 577 47.12 -10.65 -22.91
C GLN A 577 45.85 -11.52 -22.82
N ASP A 578 44.67 -10.90 -22.71
CA ASP A 578 43.38 -11.60 -22.57
C ASP A 578 42.78 -12.02 -23.94
N LEU A 579 43.45 -11.68 -25.04
CA LEU A 579 43.10 -12.10 -26.40
C LEU A 579 43.53 -13.56 -26.64
N HIS A 580 42.64 -14.52 -26.37
CA HIS A 580 42.89 -15.93 -26.68
C HIS A 580 42.98 -16.17 -28.20
N LEU A 581 44.20 -16.18 -28.73
CA LEU A 581 44.50 -16.64 -30.09
C LEU A 581 44.58 -18.17 -30.11
N THR A 582 43.58 -18.84 -30.69
CA THR A 582 43.79 -20.24 -31.12
C THR A 582 44.74 -20.26 -32.32
N LYS A 583 45.60 -21.29 -32.44
CA LYS A 583 46.75 -21.37 -33.37
C LYS A 583 46.46 -21.10 -34.87
N ASN A 584 45.19 -20.99 -35.28
CA ASN A 584 44.75 -20.78 -36.66
C ASN A 584 43.90 -19.51 -36.90
N GLN A 585 43.79 -18.58 -35.95
CA GLN A 585 43.00 -17.35 -36.13
C GLN A 585 43.89 -16.12 -36.36
N ARG A 586 43.54 -15.31 -37.39
CA ARG A 586 44.14 -13.99 -37.61
C ARG A 586 43.69 -13.04 -36.49
N LYS A 587 44.59 -12.17 -35.99
CA LYS A 587 44.31 -11.13 -34.98
C LYS A 587 43.10 -10.23 -35.29
N SER A 588 42.58 -10.22 -36.52
CA SER A 588 41.43 -9.40 -36.92
C SER A 588 40.05 -10.06 -36.72
N ILE A 589 39.98 -11.25 -36.10
CA ILE A 589 38.73 -12.04 -35.98
C ILE A 589 38.35 -12.37 -34.52
N VAL A 590 39.27 -12.17 -33.57
CA VAL A 590 38.92 -12.30 -32.15
C VAL A 590 38.04 -11.09 -31.82
N LYS A 591 36.86 -11.33 -31.22
CA LYS A 591 36.13 -10.25 -30.56
C LYS A 591 37.08 -9.77 -29.47
N ASP A 592 37.73 -8.64 -29.71
CA ASP A 592 38.41 -7.92 -28.67
C ASP A 592 37.35 -7.70 -27.58
N VAL A 593 37.58 -8.23 -26.37
CA VAL A 593 36.74 -7.94 -25.20
C VAL A 593 37.69 -7.46 -24.13
N CYS A 594 37.93 -6.15 -24.08
CA CYS A 594 38.70 -5.55 -23.00
C CYS A 594 37.76 -5.20 -21.83
N PHE A 595 38.21 -5.45 -20.60
CA PHE A 595 37.49 -5.09 -19.35
C PHE A 595 36.10 -5.74 -19.18
N GLU A 596 35.91 -6.99 -19.63
CA GLU A 596 34.62 -7.72 -19.57
C GLU A 596 33.98 -7.71 -18.17
N SER A 597 34.76 -8.05 -17.12
CA SER A 597 34.29 -8.08 -15.73
C SER A 597 33.72 -6.73 -15.26
N ALA A 598 34.38 -5.62 -15.60
CA ALA A 598 33.92 -4.28 -15.27
C ALA A 598 32.64 -3.90 -16.03
N ILE A 599 32.56 -4.29 -17.31
CA ILE A 599 31.37 -4.04 -18.15
C ILE A 599 30.15 -4.80 -17.60
N GLU A 600 30.30 -6.09 -17.31
CA GLU A 600 29.22 -6.92 -16.73
C GLU A 600 28.79 -6.42 -15.35
N CYS A 601 29.75 -5.95 -14.54
CA CYS A 601 29.45 -5.36 -13.24
C CYS A 601 28.58 -4.11 -13.41
N LEU A 602 29.00 -3.16 -14.26
CA LEU A 602 28.28 -1.90 -14.45
C LEU A 602 26.86 -2.10 -15.01
N GLN A 603 26.65 -3.09 -15.88
CA GLN A 603 25.33 -3.41 -16.43
C GLN A 603 24.29 -3.75 -15.36
N LYS A 604 24.72 -4.29 -14.20
CA LYS A 604 23.82 -4.64 -13.09
C LYS A 604 23.13 -3.43 -12.47
N ILE A 605 23.63 -2.21 -12.69
CA ILE A 605 23.02 -0.98 -12.17
C ILE A 605 21.55 -0.83 -12.60
N SER A 606 21.21 -1.32 -13.79
CA SER A 606 19.85 -1.27 -14.36
C SER A 606 18.88 -2.29 -13.77
N SER A 607 19.39 -3.30 -13.07
CA SER A 607 18.62 -4.41 -12.49
C SER A 607 18.30 -4.24 -11.02
N THR A 608 19.00 -3.34 -10.33
CA THR A 608 18.80 -3.06 -8.91
C THR A 608 17.91 -1.84 -8.73
N ALA A 609 17.09 -1.82 -7.67
CA ALA A 609 16.25 -0.66 -7.35
C ALA A 609 16.91 0.25 -6.31
N ASP A 610 17.68 -0.34 -5.39
CA ASP A 610 18.26 0.34 -4.25
C ASP A 610 19.49 1.19 -4.62
N ALA A 611 19.56 2.41 -4.09
CA ALA A 611 20.64 3.35 -4.38
C ALA A 611 21.98 2.88 -3.80
N GLN A 612 21.96 2.18 -2.65
CA GLN A 612 23.17 1.62 -2.04
C GLN A 612 23.71 0.45 -2.86
N GLU A 613 22.86 -0.48 -3.29
CA GLU A 613 23.27 -1.56 -4.20
C GLU A 613 23.82 -1.05 -5.54
N LYS A 614 23.23 0.03 -6.07
CA LYS A 614 23.74 0.71 -7.27
C LYS A 614 25.12 1.32 -7.01
N MET A 615 25.35 1.95 -5.86
CA MET A 615 26.66 2.49 -5.50
C MET A 615 27.71 1.38 -5.31
N ASP A 616 27.36 0.29 -4.65
CA ASP A 616 28.23 -0.88 -4.49
C ASP A 616 28.63 -1.47 -5.85
N THR A 617 27.71 -1.46 -6.82
CA THR A 617 27.97 -1.85 -8.20
C THR A 617 28.99 -0.93 -8.88
N ILE A 618 28.88 0.39 -8.68
CA ILE A 618 29.85 1.38 -9.21
C ILE A 618 31.23 1.17 -8.57
N MET A 619 31.30 0.99 -7.25
CA MET A 619 32.56 0.72 -6.54
C MET A 619 33.23 -0.56 -7.02
N LYS A 620 32.45 -1.64 -7.17
CA LYS A 620 32.96 -2.92 -7.71
C LYS A 620 33.46 -2.75 -9.14
N THR A 621 32.74 -1.98 -9.98
CA THR A 621 33.17 -1.68 -11.36
C THR A 621 34.55 -1.00 -11.38
N TYR A 622 34.76 0.00 -10.51
CA TYR A 622 36.06 0.65 -10.37
C TYR A 622 37.15 -0.33 -9.93
N GLY A 623 36.87 -1.16 -8.91
CA GLY A 623 37.80 -2.18 -8.44
C GLY A 623 38.18 -3.20 -9.53
N GLU A 624 37.24 -3.59 -10.40
CA GLU A 624 37.50 -4.49 -11.53
C GLU A 624 38.38 -3.85 -12.62
N ILE A 625 38.25 -2.53 -12.85
CA ILE A 625 39.14 -1.78 -13.75
C ILE A 625 40.56 -1.75 -13.16
N GLU A 626 40.69 -1.39 -11.89
CA GLU A 626 41.98 -1.30 -11.20
C GLU A 626 42.66 -2.67 -11.09
N HIS A 627 41.89 -3.72 -10.81
CA HIS A 627 42.37 -5.10 -10.82
C HIS A 627 42.86 -5.52 -12.21
N THR A 628 42.12 -5.18 -13.27
CA THR A 628 42.53 -5.48 -14.65
C THR A 628 43.83 -4.76 -15.01
N VAL A 629 43.96 -3.48 -14.66
CA VAL A 629 45.18 -2.69 -14.90
C VAL A 629 46.37 -3.23 -14.10
N THR A 630 46.19 -3.50 -12.81
CA THR A 630 47.21 -4.08 -11.93
C THR A 630 47.71 -5.42 -12.49
N ARG A 631 46.80 -6.25 -13.02
CA ARG A 631 47.13 -7.52 -13.69
C ARG A 631 47.96 -7.30 -14.96
N VAL A 632 47.59 -6.34 -15.80
CA VAL A 632 48.30 -6.00 -17.05
C VAL A 632 49.71 -5.48 -16.76
N LEU A 633 49.86 -4.63 -15.73
CA LEU A 633 51.14 -4.03 -15.35
C LEU A 633 52.01 -4.93 -14.47
N ARG A 634 51.45 -6.00 -13.89
CA ARG A 634 52.12 -6.92 -12.96
C ARG A 634 52.74 -6.20 -11.75
N ARG A 635 52.16 -5.08 -11.33
CA ARG A 635 52.53 -4.27 -10.16
C ARG A 635 51.29 -3.57 -9.62
N GLU A 636 51.25 -3.32 -8.32
CA GLU A 636 50.23 -2.44 -7.74
C GLU A 636 50.31 -1.06 -8.39
N TYR A 637 49.18 -0.58 -8.89
CA TYR A 637 49.08 0.69 -9.59
C TYR A 637 47.77 1.37 -9.24
N ASN A 638 47.88 2.46 -8.47
CA ASN A 638 46.74 3.31 -8.14
C ASN A 638 46.40 4.15 -9.37
N LEU A 639 45.23 3.95 -9.98
CA LEU A 639 44.84 4.69 -11.17
C LEU A 639 44.64 6.19 -10.83
N PRO A 640 45.46 7.11 -11.38
CA PRO A 640 45.14 8.53 -11.31
C PRO A 640 43.93 8.85 -12.19
N MET A 641 43.27 9.98 -11.93
CA MET A 641 42.06 10.38 -12.67
C MET A 641 42.27 10.53 -14.18
N ASP A 642 43.44 10.98 -14.60
CA ASP A 642 43.78 11.16 -16.02
C ASP A 642 43.77 9.83 -16.78
N ASP A 643 44.07 8.72 -16.10
CA ASP A 643 44.05 7.37 -16.67
C ASP A 643 42.71 6.65 -16.43
N LEU A 644 42.04 6.96 -15.32
CA LEU A 644 40.74 6.38 -14.98
C LEU A 644 39.62 6.86 -15.90
N LEU A 645 39.52 8.18 -16.15
CA LEU A 645 38.37 8.74 -16.86
C LEU A 645 38.23 8.17 -18.29
N PRO A 646 39.31 8.07 -19.10
CA PRO A 646 39.24 7.40 -20.40
C PRO A 646 38.81 5.93 -20.32
N LEU A 647 39.28 5.20 -19.31
CA LEU A 647 38.90 3.80 -19.08
C LEU A 647 37.44 3.66 -18.65
N LEU A 648 36.92 4.58 -17.82
CA LEU A 648 35.51 4.64 -17.47
C LEU A 648 34.64 4.97 -18.68
N VAL A 649 35.02 5.94 -19.52
CA VAL A 649 34.31 6.23 -20.78
C VAL A 649 34.26 4.99 -21.67
N TYR A 650 35.36 4.24 -21.77
CA TYR A 650 35.40 2.96 -22.48
C TYR A 650 34.40 1.94 -21.91
N VAL A 651 34.44 1.70 -20.59
CA VAL A 651 33.57 0.72 -19.92
C VAL A 651 32.10 1.12 -20.04
N VAL A 652 31.75 2.40 -19.83
CA VAL A 652 30.39 2.94 -20.01
C VAL A 652 29.91 2.76 -21.45
N SER A 653 30.77 3.05 -22.42
CA SER A 653 30.46 2.89 -23.85
C SER A 653 30.14 1.45 -24.23
N ARG A 654 30.81 0.48 -23.60
CA ARG A 654 30.59 -0.94 -23.83
C ARG A 654 29.46 -1.54 -22.99
N ALA A 655 29.19 -1.00 -21.80
CA ALA A 655 28.06 -1.39 -20.96
C ALA A 655 26.72 -1.08 -21.64
N ARG A 656 26.64 -0.02 -22.45
CA ARG A 656 25.46 0.36 -23.26
C ARG A 656 24.18 0.51 -22.42
N ILE A 657 24.29 1.11 -21.24
CA ILE A 657 23.14 1.38 -20.36
C ILE A 657 22.33 2.53 -20.94
N GLN A 658 21.10 2.26 -21.40
CA GLN A 658 20.31 3.24 -22.17
C GLN A 658 19.89 4.48 -21.37
N ARG A 659 19.57 4.31 -20.08
CA ARG A 659 19.01 5.37 -19.22
C ARG A 659 19.98 5.78 -18.10
N LEU A 660 21.28 5.84 -18.43
CA LEU A 660 22.32 6.10 -17.44
C LEU A 660 22.10 7.44 -16.72
N GLY A 661 21.65 8.49 -17.40
CA GLY A 661 21.38 9.77 -16.75
C GLY A 661 20.28 9.68 -15.70
N ALA A 662 19.16 9.01 -16.00
CA ALA A 662 18.10 8.76 -15.03
C ALA A 662 18.60 7.98 -13.80
N GLU A 663 19.45 6.96 -14.01
CA GLU A 663 20.05 6.16 -12.93
C GLU A 663 20.97 6.98 -12.04
N LEU A 664 21.86 7.79 -12.62
CA LEU A 664 22.80 8.62 -11.87
C LEU A 664 22.07 9.66 -11.01
N HIS A 665 21.03 10.30 -11.55
CA HIS A 665 20.26 11.28 -10.79
C HIS A 665 19.44 10.63 -9.68
N LEU A 666 18.88 9.44 -9.90
CA LEU A 666 18.21 8.68 -8.83
C LEU A 666 19.19 8.36 -7.69
N ILE A 667 20.39 7.87 -8.02
CA ILE A 667 21.42 7.55 -7.02
C ILE A 667 21.78 8.81 -6.24
N ARG A 668 22.07 9.92 -6.93
CA ARG A 668 22.42 11.21 -6.31
C ARG A 668 21.34 11.70 -5.34
N ASP A 669 20.07 11.60 -5.74
CA ASP A 669 18.94 12.10 -4.96
C ASP A 669 18.52 11.19 -3.80
N MET A 670 18.87 9.89 -3.86
CA MET A 670 18.55 8.89 -2.82
C MET A 670 19.78 8.43 -2.03
N MET A 671 20.93 9.07 -2.24
CA MET A 671 22.19 8.80 -1.55
C MET A 671 22.12 9.21 -0.08
N ASP A 672 22.77 8.45 0.81
CA ASP A 672 22.93 8.89 2.20
C ASP A 672 23.83 10.15 2.22
N PRO A 673 23.40 11.24 2.90
CA PRO A 673 24.20 12.47 3.01
C PRO A 673 25.62 12.26 3.57
N THR A 674 25.84 11.18 4.33
CA THR A 674 27.17 10.82 4.86
C THR A 674 28.18 10.45 3.77
N TRP A 675 27.74 10.18 2.54
CA TRP A 675 28.63 9.84 1.43
C TRP A 675 29.19 11.06 0.70
N GLU A 676 28.67 12.26 0.96
CA GLU A 676 29.15 13.51 0.37
C GLU A 676 30.62 13.76 0.73
N GLY A 677 31.46 14.04 -0.28
CA GLY A 677 32.90 14.26 -0.10
C GLY A 677 33.74 13.00 0.12
N GLY A 678 33.14 11.80 0.10
CA GLY A 678 33.83 10.51 0.16
C GLY A 678 34.19 9.92 -1.21
N MET A 679 34.75 8.69 -1.19
CA MET A 679 35.06 7.94 -2.42
C MET A 679 33.80 7.67 -3.28
N ASN A 680 32.64 7.46 -2.65
CA ASN A 680 31.37 7.22 -3.34
C ASN A 680 30.95 8.43 -4.17
N ASP A 681 30.99 9.63 -3.58
CA ASP A 681 30.69 10.89 -4.26
C ASP A 681 31.68 11.19 -5.40
N PHE A 682 32.97 10.90 -5.17
CA PHE A 682 34.00 11.00 -6.19
C PHE A 682 33.73 10.08 -7.39
N LEU A 683 33.44 8.79 -7.16
CA LEU A 683 33.16 7.83 -8.22
C LEU A 683 31.88 8.17 -8.98
N LEU A 684 30.83 8.60 -8.28
CA LEU A 684 29.58 9.05 -8.90
C LEU A 684 29.84 10.28 -9.79
N THR A 685 30.60 11.26 -9.32
CA THR A 685 30.97 12.46 -10.07
C THR A 685 31.83 12.12 -11.29
N ALA A 686 32.74 11.13 -11.18
CA ALA A 686 33.52 10.64 -12.32
C ALA A 686 32.61 9.99 -13.38
N LEU A 687 31.60 9.22 -12.97
CA LEU A 687 30.64 8.59 -13.87
C LEU A 687 29.69 9.62 -14.52
N GLU A 688 29.24 10.62 -13.76
CA GLU A 688 28.51 11.80 -14.28
C GLU A 688 29.34 12.55 -15.32
N SER A 689 30.65 12.70 -15.09
CA SER A 689 31.58 13.31 -16.03
C SER A 689 31.71 12.50 -17.32
N CYS A 690 31.76 11.16 -17.22
CA CYS A 690 31.75 10.26 -18.39
C CYS A 690 30.46 10.42 -19.21
N TYR A 691 29.31 10.44 -18.53
CA TYR A 691 28.01 10.67 -19.15
C TYR A 691 27.97 11.99 -19.93
N GLN A 692 28.40 13.09 -19.30
CA GLN A 692 28.47 14.41 -19.93
C GLN A 692 29.49 14.47 -21.08
N HIS A 693 30.59 13.71 -21.00
CA HIS A 693 31.58 13.62 -22.06
C HIS A 693 30.97 13.00 -23.32
N ILE A 694 30.30 11.85 -23.15
CA ILE A 694 29.65 11.11 -24.25
C ILE A 694 28.53 11.92 -24.90
N GLN A 695 27.79 12.71 -24.12
CA GLN A 695 26.77 13.64 -24.66
C GLN A 695 27.36 14.69 -25.62
N LYS A 696 28.59 15.14 -25.38
CA LYS A 696 29.23 16.23 -26.14
C LYS A 696 30.06 15.73 -27.32
N GLU A 697 30.28 14.43 -27.44
CA GLU A 697 31.18 13.83 -28.44
C GLU A 697 30.72 14.03 -29.89
N GLU A 698 29.44 14.31 -30.11
CA GLU A 698 28.88 14.76 -31.40
C GLU A 698 29.60 16.02 -31.93
N ILE A 699 29.91 16.99 -31.07
CA ILE A 699 30.49 18.29 -31.46
C ILE A 699 31.92 18.15 -31.96
N ARG A 700 32.70 17.21 -31.40
CA ARG A 700 34.11 17.00 -31.78
C ARG A 700 34.23 16.25 -33.11
N LEU A 701 33.34 15.30 -33.37
CA LEU A 701 33.43 14.45 -34.56
C LEU A 701 32.72 15.04 -35.78
N GLY A 702 31.67 15.86 -35.60
CA GLY A 702 31.11 16.68 -36.68
C GLY A 702 32.11 17.72 -37.22
N ALA A 703 33.01 18.23 -36.37
CA ALA A 703 34.12 19.08 -36.79
C ALA A 703 35.22 18.28 -37.52
N CYS A 704 35.55 17.06 -37.06
CA CYS A 704 36.53 16.20 -37.72
C CYS A 704 36.06 15.69 -39.09
N LEU A 705 34.78 15.32 -39.25
CA LEU A 705 34.24 14.84 -40.52
C LEU A 705 34.14 15.96 -41.57
N ASN A 706 33.84 17.20 -41.16
CA ASN A 706 33.86 18.37 -42.05
C ASN A 706 35.28 18.89 -42.36
N SER A 707 36.31 18.43 -41.64
CA SER A 707 37.72 18.71 -41.95
C SER A 707 38.39 17.66 -42.86
N VAL A 708 37.67 16.59 -43.19
CA VAL A 708 38.14 15.48 -44.06
C VAL A 708 37.32 15.41 -45.37
N SER A 709 36.49 16.41 -45.64
CA SER A 709 35.93 16.74 -46.97
C SER A 709 36.50 18.05 -47.47
#